data_AF-A0A8H6TWM9-F1
#
_entry.id   AF-A0A8H6TWM9-F1
#
_cell.length_a   1.000
_cell.length_b   1.000
_cell.length_c   1.000
_cell.angle_alpha   90.00
_cell.angle_beta   90.00
_cell.angle_gamma   90.00
#
_symmetry.space_group_name_H-M   'P 1'
#
loop_
_entity.id
_entity.type
_entity.pdbx_description
1 polymer ?
#
loop_
_entity_poly.entity_id
_entity_poly.type
_entity_poly.pdbx_seq_one_letter_code
_entity_poly.pdbx_strand_id
1 'polypeptide(L)'
;MSIPHPAFNLANLNRLSLRFKLGARRLLENPGGPGVESAFLLAATPKQSRELFPLFYALLDPLRIPAAAELVAPSPTLLRVIAITRDAITSLYKAPIVDDAPNMPDATLDPYRAIWERLWPWVQFLRDNLASLPAQDHSDSELDLLTRFIQFSGFVFGGIHQRQLVMEEPGFLFVVFRAWSLAMEDTTQHVIRSFAVFFPQPHQLNGVQLEEVISATGGSLDTLGRLFARFLTICATRILESDRHGDVQVLGALFGTLSAVDNALGRRTGIICVSNPGRFSELVAHLWNGPTLVAVLHALTLLATGPRGVGGGWQHAVAGVILQIALVGYASRRRLRTMLAHDLLADLAAISQHRLEETTSTHMFGLLRHVLCPCTLFRRTSVAISEALHQQTVTAALTTPALRRNERISESWNILVEMACVHARFFKRPAAARQAACDNLECGRIADWNNFRRCSGCDSRVYCSPACQTVDWRSGNHRSSCDFLRQHRASLLQTYSRSELHDIRFILDAHYKQTASVISMMQAHFDGKKGVTAPGTPSANFVAFDFHDWQLEQKIPYLEVDALAAPEERQYVAAEIPGWNAWVSRASAAQGAGKVILHVAEMKFGGRRTLLVFPLRSSSSYNVDESRALYRRVFPPGVVPGEAERLEFHRKWCQLDRPSARGFVELHGLS
;
A
#
# COMPACT_ATOMS: atom_id res chain seq x y z
N MET A 1 -44.31 3.37 -29.10
CA MET A 1 -43.22 4.27 -29.56
C MET A 1 -43.38 5.58 -28.83
N SER A 2 -42.42 5.99 -28.01
CA SER A 2 -42.41 7.32 -27.42
C SER A 2 -42.38 8.37 -28.55
N ILE A 3 -43.12 9.46 -28.37
CA ILE A 3 -43.09 10.56 -29.33
C ILE A 3 -41.65 11.09 -29.36
N PRO A 4 -41.00 11.20 -30.52
CA PRO A 4 -39.63 11.68 -30.59
C PRO A 4 -39.55 13.11 -30.03
N HIS A 5 -38.47 13.40 -29.28
CA HIS A 5 -38.24 14.71 -28.70
C HIS A 5 -38.38 15.82 -29.79
N PRO A 6 -38.99 16.98 -29.50
CA PRO A 6 -39.25 18.03 -30.50
C PRO A 6 -38.01 18.51 -31.29
N ALA A 7 -36.83 18.36 -30.70
CA ALA A 7 -35.55 18.62 -31.35
C ALA A 7 -35.32 17.79 -32.62
N PHE A 8 -35.93 16.60 -32.73
CA PHE A 8 -35.79 15.68 -33.86
C PHE A 8 -36.84 15.89 -34.97
N ASN A 9 -37.69 16.92 -34.85
CA ASN A 9 -38.63 17.25 -35.92
C ASN A 9 -37.87 17.72 -37.16
N LEU A 10 -38.06 17.03 -38.30
CA LEU A 10 -37.44 17.37 -39.59
C LEU A 10 -37.71 18.82 -40.03
N ALA A 11 -38.81 19.43 -39.58
CA ALA A 11 -39.10 20.84 -39.83
C ALA A 11 -38.03 21.79 -39.24
N ASN A 12 -37.28 21.36 -38.22
CA ASN A 12 -36.18 22.15 -37.65
C ASN A 12 -35.05 22.37 -38.65
N LEU A 13 -34.88 21.49 -39.66
CA LEU A 13 -33.92 21.69 -40.75
C LEU A 13 -34.24 22.94 -41.60
N ASN A 14 -35.45 23.49 -41.50
CA ASN A 14 -35.80 24.73 -42.17
C ASN A 14 -35.10 25.97 -41.58
N ARG A 15 -34.52 25.85 -40.37
CA ARG A 15 -33.74 26.92 -39.71
C ARG A 15 -32.31 27.05 -40.25
N LEU A 16 -31.80 25.98 -40.88
CA LEU A 16 -30.47 25.96 -41.48
C LEU A 16 -30.39 26.89 -42.70
N SER A 17 -29.18 27.36 -43.00
CA SER A 17 -28.89 28.08 -44.25
C SER A 17 -29.19 27.20 -45.47
N LEU A 18 -29.44 27.83 -46.62
CA LEU A 18 -29.86 27.12 -47.84
C LEU A 18 -28.92 25.96 -48.20
N ARG A 19 -27.60 26.16 -48.09
CA ARG A 19 -26.58 25.12 -48.35
C ARG A 19 -26.77 23.90 -47.44
N PHE A 20 -26.86 24.11 -46.13
CA PHE A 20 -27.01 23.03 -45.15
C PHE A 20 -28.36 22.33 -45.26
N LYS A 21 -29.41 23.09 -45.54
CA LYS A 21 -30.78 22.56 -45.74
C LYS A 21 -30.84 21.63 -46.96
N LEU A 22 -30.27 22.04 -48.09
CA LEU A 22 -30.22 21.21 -49.30
C LEU A 22 -29.35 19.96 -49.09
N GLY A 23 -28.20 20.12 -48.43
CA GLY A 23 -27.34 18.98 -48.07
C GLY A 23 -28.04 17.97 -47.16
N ALA A 24 -28.71 18.44 -46.12
CA ALA A 24 -29.46 17.59 -45.19
C ALA A 24 -30.60 16.84 -45.87
N ARG A 25 -31.37 17.49 -46.76
CA ARG A 25 -32.45 16.83 -47.50
C ARG A 25 -31.92 15.74 -48.44
N ARG A 26 -30.85 16.03 -49.19
CA ARG A 26 -30.20 15.02 -50.05
C ARG A 26 -29.72 13.79 -49.27
N LEU A 27 -29.14 14.00 -48.08
CA LEU A 27 -28.72 12.91 -47.20
C LEU A 27 -29.88 12.06 -46.67
N LEU A 28 -31.02 12.69 -46.40
CA LEU A 28 -32.23 11.97 -45.95
C LEU A 28 -32.85 11.13 -47.08
N GLU A 29 -32.90 11.69 -48.29
CA GLU A 29 -33.50 11.05 -49.46
C GLU A 29 -32.64 9.91 -50.02
N ASN A 30 -31.32 10.11 -50.11
CA ASN A 30 -30.41 9.11 -50.67
C ASN A 30 -29.01 9.20 -50.04
N PRO A 31 -28.80 8.65 -48.82
CA PRO A 31 -27.54 8.78 -48.11
C PRO A 31 -26.34 8.20 -48.90
N GLY A 32 -26.52 7.17 -49.72
CA GLY A 32 -25.43 6.60 -50.54
C GLY A 32 -25.32 7.15 -51.97
N GLY A 33 -26.13 8.15 -52.32
CA GLY A 33 -26.23 8.68 -53.69
C GLY A 33 -24.97 9.37 -54.20
N PRO A 34 -24.68 9.32 -55.51
CA PRO A 34 -23.60 10.12 -56.10
C PRO A 34 -23.87 11.62 -55.94
N GLY A 35 -22.83 12.39 -55.60
CA GLY A 35 -22.92 13.85 -55.39
C GLY A 35 -23.44 14.28 -54.01
N VAL A 36 -23.59 13.34 -53.07
CA VAL A 36 -23.90 13.64 -51.68
C VAL A 36 -22.60 13.95 -50.93
N GLU A 37 -22.31 15.24 -50.77
CA GLU A 37 -21.16 15.69 -49.99
C GLU A 37 -21.52 15.80 -48.51
N SER A 38 -20.89 14.98 -47.67
CA SER A 38 -20.99 15.09 -46.20
C SER A 38 -20.10 16.19 -45.61
N ALA A 39 -19.25 16.82 -46.43
CA ALA A 39 -18.32 17.88 -46.02
C ALA A 39 -19.01 19.06 -45.31
N PHE A 40 -20.29 19.33 -45.59
CA PHE A 40 -21.03 20.38 -44.87
C PHE A 40 -21.28 20.03 -43.39
N LEU A 41 -21.35 18.75 -43.02
CA LEU A 41 -21.43 18.31 -41.62
C LEU A 41 -20.15 18.71 -40.89
N LEU A 42 -19.00 18.47 -41.50
CA LEU A 42 -17.71 18.88 -40.94
C LEU A 42 -17.57 20.40 -40.84
N ALA A 43 -18.17 21.15 -41.77
CA ALA A 43 -18.19 22.61 -41.76
C ALA A 43 -19.22 23.23 -40.79
N ALA A 44 -20.06 22.42 -40.15
CA ALA A 44 -21.09 22.93 -39.23
C ALA A 44 -20.46 23.63 -38.02
N THR A 45 -20.93 24.85 -37.74
CA THR A 45 -20.70 25.48 -36.44
C THR A 45 -21.39 24.68 -35.33
N PRO A 46 -21.01 24.84 -34.05
CA PRO A 46 -21.70 24.16 -32.95
C PRO A 46 -23.21 24.43 -32.91
N LYS A 47 -23.64 25.67 -33.19
CA LYS A 47 -25.06 26.03 -33.29
C LYS A 47 -25.75 25.26 -34.42
N GLN A 48 -25.15 25.25 -35.61
CA GLN A 48 -25.69 24.51 -36.76
C GLN A 48 -25.73 23.00 -36.49
N SER A 49 -24.77 22.47 -35.73
CA SER A 49 -24.75 21.05 -35.35
C SER A 49 -26.00 20.68 -34.52
N ARG A 50 -26.52 21.58 -33.68
CA ARG A 50 -27.80 21.35 -32.97
C ARG A 50 -29.00 21.39 -33.90
N GLU A 51 -29.02 22.31 -34.85
CA GLU A 51 -30.07 22.40 -35.87
C GLU A 51 -30.08 21.17 -36.79
N LEU A 52 -28.98 20.42 -36.87
CA LEU A 52 -28.84 19.16 -37.59
C LEU A 52 -29.28 17.92 -36.80
N PHE A 53 -29.76 18.04 -35.56
CA PHE A 53 -30.21 16.88 -34.77
C PHE A 53 -31.26 16.00 -35.45
N PRO A 54 -32.28 16.54 -36.18
CA PRO A 54 -33.20 15.69 -36.94
C PRO A 54 -32.48 14.81 -37.98
N LEU A 55 -31.44 15.36 -38.61
CA LEU A 55 -30.63 14.63 -39.59
C LEU A 55 -29.81 13.55 -38.90
N PHE A 56 -29.08 13.88 -37.82
CA PHE A 56 -28.28 12.92 -37.09
C PHE A 56 -29.12 11.78 -36.52
N TYR A 57 -30.28 12.09 -35.96
CA TYR A 57 -31.21 11.09 -35.43
C TYR A 57 -31.67 10.09 -36.50
N ALA A 58 -31.93 10.58 -37.73
CA ALA A 58 -32.33 9.74 -38.86
C ALA A 58 -31.16 8.96 -39.48
N LEU A 59 -29.97 9.56 -39.58
CA LEU A 59 -28.78 8.91 -40.15
C LEU A 59 -28.23 7.82 -39.24
N LEU A 60 -28.22 8.05 -37.93
CA LEU A 60 -27.70 7.14 -36.91
C LEU A 60 -28.73 6.08 -36.48
N ASP A 61 -29.77 5.83 -37.26
CA ASP A 61 -30.71 4.76 -36.94
C ASP A 61 -29.98 3.40 -36.86
N PRO A 62 -30.06 2.66 -35.74
CA PRO A 62 -29.40 1.36 -35.60
C PRO A 62 -29.83 0.34 -36.67
N LEU A 63 -31.03 0.48 -37.25
CA LEU A 63 -31.50 -0.36 -38.36
C LEU A 63 -30.73 -0.15 -39.67
N ARG A 64 -29.92 0.91 -39.75
CA ARG A 64 -29.05 1.20 -40.91
C ARG A 64 -27.64 0.62 -40.75
N ILE A 65 -27.32 0.01 -39.61
CA ILE A 65 -26.04 -0.66 -39.41
C ILE A 65 -26.01 -1.89 -40.32
N PRO A 66 -25.02 -2.00 -41.23
CA PRO A 66 -24.93 -3.13 -42.14
C PRO A 66 -24.56 -4.42 -41.40
N ALA A 67 -24.94 -5.56 -41.97
CA ALA A 67 -24.47 -6.84 -41.48
C ALA A 67 -22.96 -7.02 -41.76
N ALA A 68 -22.24 -7.74 -40.90
CA ALA A 68 -20.82 -8.00 -41.09
C ALA A 68 -20.49 -8.68 -42.44
N ALA A 69 -21.41 -9.48 -42.98
CA ALA A 69 -21.26 -10.12 -44.29
C ALA A 69 -21.21 -9.12 -45.45
N GLU A 70 -21.87 -7.97 -45.32
CA GLU A 70 -21.86 -6.91 -46.35
C GLU A 70 -20.51 -6.19 -46.45
N LEU A 71 -19.65 -6.33 -45.43
CA LEU A 71 -18.32 -5.73 -45.41
C LEU A 71 -17.25 -6.54 -46.15
N VAL A 72 -17.54 -7.78 -46.54
CA VAL A 72 -16.59 -8.61 -47.30
C VAL A 72 -16.40 -8.07 -48.72
N ALA A 73 -17.46 -7.47 -49.28
CA ALA A 73 -17.44 -6.79 -50.57
C ALA A 73 -18.37 -5.56 -50.50
N PRO A 74 -17.95 -4.49 -49.79
CA PRO A 74 -18.83 -3.39 -49.47
C PRO A 74 -19.21 -2.63 -50.73
N SER A 75 -20.51 -2.42 -50.93
CA SER A 75 -20.97 -1.59 -52.05
C SER A 75 -20.52 -0.14 -51.89
N PRO A 76 -20.33 0.63 -52.97
CA PRO A 76 -19.99 2.06 -52.87
C PRO A 76 -21.02 2.86 -52.06
N THR A 77 -22.30 2.48 -52.14
CA THR A 77 -23.38 3.05 -51.34
C THR A 77 -23.15 2.80 -49.85
N LEU A 78 -22.76 1.59 -49.47
CA LEU A 78 -22.48 1.24 -48.09
C LEU A 78 -21.28 2.01 -47.52
N LEU A 79 -20.19 2.09 -48.28
CA LEU A 79 -19.01 2.85 -47.89
C LEU A 79 -19.34 4.33 -47.63
N ARG A 80 -20.21 4.92 -48.47
CA ARG A 80 -20.70 6.29 -48.26
C ARG A 80 -21.55 6.44 -47.01
N VAL A 81 -22.44 5.49 -46.72
CA VAL A 81 -23.23 5.51 -45.47
C VAL A 81 -22.29 5.50 -44.26
N ILE A 82 -21.27 4.64 -44.28
CA ILE A 82 -20.25 4.58 -43.22
C ILE A 82 -19.49 5.90 -43.10
N ALA A 83 -19.05 6.50 -44.21
CA ALA A 83 -18.37 7.79 -44.23
C ALA A 83 -19.25 8.91 -43.66
N ILE A 84 -20.52 8.98 -44.08
CA ILE A 84 -21.51 9.94 -43.56
C ILE A 84 -21.73 9.78 -42.07
N THR A 85 -21.83 8.54 -41.59
CA THR A 85 -21.95 8.25 -40.15
C THR A 85 -20.74 8.80 -39.41
N ARG A 86 -19.52 8.58 -39.89
CA ARG A 86 -18.30 9.11 -39.27
C ARG A 86 -18.27 10.64 -39.25
N ASP A 87 -18.70 11.28 -40.32
CA ASP A 87 -18.81 12.74 -40.39
C ASP A 87 -19.87 13.28 -39.42
N ALA A 88 -20.98 12.56 -39.26
CA ALA A 88 -22.01 12.89 -38.28
C ALA A 88 -21.45 12.81 -36.84
N ILE A 89 -20.68 11.77 -36.51
CA ILE A 89 -20.00 11.63 -35.20
C ILE A 89 -19.06 12.81 -34.95
N THR A 90 -18.29 13.16 -35.98
CA THR A 90 -17.33 14.26 -35.92
C THR A 90 -18.02 15.62 -35.74
N SER A 91 -19.16 15.82 -36.41
CA SER A 91 -19.95 17.05 -36.24
C SER A 91 -20.62 17.11 -34.87
N LEU A 92 -21.10 15.99 -34.34
CA LEU A 92 -21.77 15.92 -33.03
C LEU A 92 -20.84 16.33 -31.90
N TYR A 93 -19.55 15.97 -31.97
CA TYR A 93 -18.54 16.41 -31.02
C TYR A 93 -18.41 17.94 -30.92
N LYS A 94 -18.73 18.70 -31.99
CA LYS A 94 -18.64 20.16 -31.98
C LYS A 94 -19.80 20.84 -31.26
N ALA A 95 -20.98 20.22 -31.20
CA ALA A 95 -22.21 20.82 -30.66
C ALA A 95 -22.13 21.24 -29.17
N PRO A 96 -21.45 20.50 -28.28
CA PRO A 96 -21.19 20.86 -26.88
C PRO A 96 -20.44 22.18 -26.64
N ILE A 97 -19.57 22.60 -27.57
CA ILE A 97 -18.52 23.59 -27.30
C ILE A 97 -19.06 25.01 -27.02
N VAL A 98 -20.31 25.31 -27.38
CA VAL A 98 -20.88 26.68 -27.30
C VAL A 98 -21.59 27.01 -26.00
N ASP A 99 -21.93 26.01 -25.17
CA ASP A 99 -22.66 26.27 -23.93
C ASP A 99 -21.77 25.98 -22.73
N ASP A 100 -21.97 26.70 -21.62
CA ASP A 100 -21.43 26.35 -20.30
C ASP A 100 -22.02 25.01 -19.84
N ALA A 101 -21.53 23.92 -20.45
CA ALA A 101 -21.98 22.54 -20.26
C ALA A 101 -22.16 22.11 -18.80
N PRO A 102 -21.31 22.55 -17.83
CA PRO A 102 -21.50 22.18 -16.43
C PRO A 102 -22.82 22.69 -15.81
N ASN A 103 -23.44 23.70 -16.41
CA ASN A 103 -24.61 24.41 -15.86
C ASN A 103 -25.89 24.16 -16.66
N MET A 104 -25.87 23.30 -17.67
CA MET A 104 -27.06 23.00 -18.47
C MET A 104 -28.07 22.19 -17.63
N PRO A 105 -29.37 22.59 -17.58
CA PRO A 105 -30.39 21.80 -16.90
C PRO A 105 -30.49 20.40 -17.50
N ASP A 106 -30.75 19.37 -16.69
CA ASP A 106 -30.73 17.98 -17.13
C ASP A 106 -31.64 17.71 -18.35
N ALA A 107 -32.83 18.35 -18.38
CA ALA A 107 -33.78 18.26 -19.49
C ALA A 107 -33.22 18.78 -20.84
N THR A 108 -32.22 19.66 -20.82
CA THR A 108 -31.55 20.13 -22.05
C THR A 108 -30.62 19.08 -22.66
N LEU A 109 -30.26 18.05 -21.90
CA LEU A 109 -29.41 16.93 -22.34
C LEU A 109 -30.22 15.79 -22.99
N ASP A 110 -31.55 15.77 -22.84
CA ASP A 110 -32.40 14.70 -23.39
C ASP A 110 -32.24 14.47 -24.91
N PRO A 111 -32.15 15.51 -25.77
CA PRO A 111 -31.85 15.30 -27.18
C PRO A 111 -30.49 14.66 -27.42
N TYR A 112 -29.50 14.98 -26.59
CA TYR A 112 -28.16 14.43 -26.72
C TYR A 112 -28.10 12.97 -26.29
N ARG A 113 -28.81 12.61 -25.22
CA ARG A 113 -28.96 11.21 -24.76
C ARG A 113 -29.60 10.33 -25.83
N ALA A 114 -30.70 10.80 -26.41
CA ALA A 114 -31.38 10.06 -27.47
C ALA A 114 -30.55 9.94 -28.76
N ILE A 115 -29.66 10.90 -29.05
CA ILE A 115 -28.64 10.73 -30.11
C ILE A 115 -27.56 9.74 -29.69
N TRP A 116 -27.10 9.81 -28.43
CA TRP A 116 -26.08 8.90 -27.89
C TRP A 116 -26.51 7.43 -27.97
N GLU A 117 -27.76 7.12 -27.60
CA GLU A 117 -28.34 5.77 -27.70
C GLU A 117 -28.32 5.21 -29.13
N ARG A 118 -28.53 6.07 -30.14
CA ARG A 118 -28.44 5.71 -31.56
C ARG A 118 -27.01 5.61 -32.04
N LEU A 119 -26.14 6.46 -31.51
CA LEU A 119 -24.74 6.52 -31.86
C LEU A 119 -23.96 5.31 -31.32
N TRP A 120 -24.30 4.82 -30.13
CA TRP A 120 -23.54 3.78 -29.47
C TRP A 120 -23.41 2.47 -30.29
N PRO A 121 -24.49 1.91 -30.86
CA PRO A 121 -24.39 0.74 -31.76
C PRO A 121 -23.50 0.98 -32.98
N TRP A 122 -23.51 2.19 -33.54
CA TRP A 122 -22.63 2.56 -34.66
C TRP A 122 -21.15 2.57 -34.25
N VAL A 123 -20.82 3.06 -33.06
CA VAL A 123 -19.44 3.04 -32.54
C VAL A 123 -18.95 1.62 -32.30
N GLN A 124 -19.80 0.75 -31.73
CA GLN A 124 -19.49 -0.67 -31.56
C GLN A 124 -19.23 -1.34 -32.93
N PHE A 125 -20.13 -1.11 -33.90
CA PHE A 125 -19.96 -1.62 -35.26
C PHE A 125 -18.67 -1.13 -35.92
N LEU A 126 -18.40 0.17 -35.88
CA LEU A 126 -17.21 0.76 -36.50
C LEU A 126 -15.94 0.20 -35.86
N ARG A 127 -15.89 0.10 -34.53
CA ARG A 127 -14.77 -0.48 -33.77
C ARG A 127 -14.47 -1.91 -34.23
N ASP A 128 -15.50 -2.76 -34.30
CA ASP A 128 -15.34 -4.19 -34.60
C ASP A 128 -14.95 -4.45 -36.06
N ASN A 129 -15.19 -3.48 -36.94
CA ASN A 129 -15.04 -3.66 -38.38
C ASN A 129 -14.08 -2.68 -39.05
N LEU A 130 -13.45 -1.76 -38.31
CA LEU A 130 -12.61 -0.70 -38.88
C LEU A 130 -11.47 -1.25 -39.74
N ALA A 131 -10.84 -2.34 -39.29
CA ALA A 131 -9.75 -2.99 -40.01
C ALA A 131 -10.18 -3.63 -41.34
N SER A 132 -11.47 -3.93 -41.51
CA SER A 132 -12.04 -4.50 -42.72
C SER A 132 -12.51 -3.43 -43.73
N LEU A 133 -12.52 -2.16 -43.32
CA LEU A 133 -12.94 -1.06 -44.20
C LEU A 133 -11.79 -0.64 -45.15
N PRO A 134 -12.09 -0.23 -46.40
CA PRO A 134 -11.08 0.18 -47.36
C PRO A 134 -10.34 1.46 -46.92
N ALA A 135 -9.02 1.39 -46.78
CA ALA A 135 -8.18 2.49 -46.28
C ALA A 135 -8.28 3.84 -47.05
N GLN A 136 -8.76 3.83 -48.30
CA GLN A 136 -8.77 5.02 -49.17
C GLN A 136 -9.82 6.08 -48.79
N ASP A 137 -10.82 5.72 -47.99
CA ASP A 137 -12.00 6.58 -47.75
C ASP A 137 -12.01 7.26 -46.37
N HIS A 138 -10.90 7.26 -45.63
CA HIS A 138 -10.93 7.80 -44.27
C HIS A 138 -9.70 8.61 -43.86
N SER A 139 -9.92 9.89 -43.57
CA SER A 139 -8.91 10.77 -42.98
C SER A 139 -8.75 10.58 -41.47
N ASP A 140 -9.78 10.11 -40.78
CA ASP A 140 -9.77 9.98 -39.32
C ASP A 140 -9.20 8.61 -38.90
N SER A 141 -8.29 8.62 -37.93
CA SER A 141 -7.78 7.42 -37.29
C SER A 141 -8.83 6.76 -36.40
N GLU A 142 -8.61 5.49 -36.00
CA GLU A 142 -9.39 4.84 -34.93
C GLU A 142 -9.42 5.73 -33.68
N LEU A 143 -8.25 6.29 -33.31
CA LEU A 143 -8.10 7.16 -32.17
C LEU A 143 -9.01 8.40 -32.25
N ASP A 144 -9.08 9.06 -33.42
CA ASP A 144 -9.93 10.24 -33.62
C ASP A 144 -11.40 9.92 -33.40
N LEU A 145 -11.88 8.82 -33.99
CA LEU A 145 -13.26 8.38 -33.86
C LEU A 145 -13.63 8.13 -32.40
N LEU A 146 -12.84 7.30 -31.71
CA LEU A 146 -13.13 6.92 -30.33
C LEU A 146 -12.99 8.12 -29.39
N THR A 147 -12.00 8.98 -29.61
CA THR A 147 -11.80 10.21 -28.82
C THR A 147 -13.00 11.15 -28.91
N ARG A 148 -13.48 11.43 -30.13
CA ARG A 148 -14.65 12.30 -30.35
C ARG A 148 -15.90 11.72 -29.70
N PHE A 149 -16.09 10.41 -29.80
CA PHE A 149 -17.19 9.72 -29.12
C PHE A 149 -17.09 9.81 -27.59
N ILE A 150 -15.91 9.58 -27.01
CA ILE A 150 -15.69 9.70 -25.55
C ILE A 150 -15.95 11.13 -25.09
N GLN A 151 -15.48 12.13 -25.83
CA GLN A 151 -15.72 13.53 -25.50
C GLN A 151 -17.21 13.90 -25.58
N PHE A 152 -17.91 13.43 -26.62
CA PHE A 152 -19.37 13.58 -26.72
C PHE A 152 -20.06 12.93 -25.53
N SER A 153 -19.69 11.68 -25.19
CA SER A 153 -20.21 10.99 -24.01
C SER A 153 -19.95 11.77 -22.73
N GLY A 154 -18.76 12.37 -22.58
CA GLY A 154 -18.38 13.16 -21.40
C GLY A 154 -19.24 14.40 -21.22
N PHE A 155 -19.68 14.99 -22.33
CA PHE A 155 -20.66 16.07 -22.33
C PHE A 155 -22.07 15.56 -21.97
N VAL A 156 -22.54 14.48 -22.60
CA VAL A 156 -23.90 13.95 -22.37
C VAL A 156 -24.09 13.46 -20.93
N PHE A 157 -23.06 12.85 -20.35
CA PHE A 157 -23.08 12.24 -19.02
C PHE A 157 -22.17 13.00 -18.04
N GLY A 158 -22.18 14.33 -18.07
CA GLY A 158 -21.29 15.15 -17.25
C GLY A 158 -21.42 14.93 -15.74
N GLY A 159 -22.60 14.55 -15.24
CA GLY A 159 -22.85 14.30 -13.81
C GLY A 159 -22.27 12.97 -13.31
N ILE A 160 -21.78 12.93 -12.06
CA ILE A 160 -21.14 11.74 -11.47
C ILE A 160 -22.02 10.48 -11.60
N HIS A 161 -23.31 10.57 -11.26
CA HIS A 161 -24.24 9.43 -11.36
C HIS A 161 -24.48 9.00 -12.81
N GLN A 162 -24.51 9.94 -13.75
CA GLN A 162 -24.72 9.66 -15.16
C GLN A 162 -23.51 8.99 -15.80
N ARG A 163 -22.29 9.35 -15.37
CA ARG A 163 -21.07 8.65 -15.80
C ARG A 163 -21.09 7.18 -15.43
N GLN A 164 -21.65 6.86 -14.26
CA GLN A 164 -21.77 5.48 -13.84
C GLN A 164 -22.68 4.68 -14.77
N LEU A 165 -23.84 5.24 -15.15
CA LEU A 165 -24.76 4.57 -16.07
C LEU A 165 -24.08 4.21 -17.40
N VAL A 166 -23.34 5.14 -18.00
CA VAL A 166 -22.64 4.87 -19.27
C VAL A 166 -21.46 3.90 -19.12
N MET A 167 -20.80 3.86 -17.95
CA MET A 167 -19.76 2.86 -17.68
C MET A 167 -20.32 1.44 -17.49
N GLU A 168 -21.61 1.30 -17.19
CA GLU A 168 -22.31 0.02 -17.09
C GLU A 168 -22.72 -0.52 -18.48
N GLU A 169 -22.63 0.30 -19.53
CA GLU A 169 -22.94 -0.11 -20.91
C GLU A 169 -21.89 -1.08 -21.47
N PRO A 170 -22.28 -2.29 -21.92
CA PRO A 170 -21.35 -3.31 -22.40
C PRO A 170 -20.44 -2.83 -23.54
N GLY A 171 -19.13 -2.93 -23.35
CA GLY A 171 -18.11 -2.51 -24.30
C GLY A 171 -17.73 -1.03 -24.24
N PHE A 172 -18.36 -0.22 -23.38
CA PHE A 172 -18.02 1.19 -23.25
C PHE A 172 -16.61 1.37 -22.66
N LEU A 173 -16.28 0.62 -21.61
CA LEU A 173 -14.93 0.66 -21.03
C LEU A 173 -13.88 0.13 -22.01
N PHE A 174 -14.24 -0.84 -22.85
CA PHE A 174 -13.36 -1.24 -23.94
C PHE A 174 -13.01 -0.04 -24.83
N VAL A 175 -14.01 0.74 -25.26
CA VAL A 175 -13.79 1.92 -26.12
C VAL A 175 -12.91 2.97 -25.43
N VAL A 176 -13.16 3.25 -24.15
CA VAL A 176 -12.36 4.22 -23.36
C VAL A 176 -10.90 3.78 -23.27
N PHE A 177 -10.64 2.53 -22.90
CA PHE A 177 -9.27 2.04 -22.71
C PHE A 177 -8.54 1.77 -24.03
N ARG A 178 -9.27 1.43 -25.10
CA ARG A 178 -8.71 1.29 -26.45
C ARG A 178 -8.23 2.64 -26.97
N ALA A 179 -9.09 3.66 -26.88
CA ALA A 179 -8.73 5.02 -27.24
C ALA A 179 -7.55 5.54 -26.41
N TRP A 180 -7.53 5.24 -25.10
CA TRP A 180 -6.41 5.59 -24.24
C TRP A 180 -5.11 4.90 -24.66
N SER A 181 -5.15 3.60 -25.00
CA SER A 181 -3.99 2.84 -25.49
C SER A 181 -3.43 3.46 -26.78
N LEU A 182 -4.29 3.73 -27.76
CA LEU A 182 -3.91 4.36 -29.03
C LEU A 182 -3.34 5.76 -28.81
N ALA A 183 -3.97 6.55 -27.94
CA ALA A 183 -3.51 7.89 -27.60
C ALA A 183 -2.17 7.91 -26.87
N MET A 184 -1.76 6.78 -26.27
CA MET A 184 -0.42 6.69 -25.69
C MET A 184 0.62 6.40 -26.75
N GLU A 185 0.28 5.65 -27.81
CA GLU A 185 1.17 5.40 -28.95
C GLU A 185 1.43 6.65 -29.76
N ASP A 186 0.38 7.41 -30.06
CA ASP A 186 0.46 8.71 -30.70
C ASP A 186 0.84 9.78 -29.65
N THR A 187 1.94 10.50 -29.83
CA THR A 187 2.43 11.50 -28.85
C THR A 187 1.50 12.72 -28.66
N THR A 188 0.27 12.68 -29.17
CA THR A 188 -0.74 13.75 -29.11
C THR A 188 -1.31 13.92 -27.69
N GLN A 189 -0.65 14.80 -26.93
CA GLN A 189 -0.87 14.99 -25.49
C GLN A 189 -2.28 15.53 -25.09
N HIS A 190 -3.05 16.11 -26.01
CA HIS A 190 -4.29 16.81 -25.67
C HIS A 190 -5.44 15.88 -25.24
N VAL A 191 -5.38 14.60 -25.59
CA VAL A 191 -6.52 13.69 -25.43
C VAL A 191 -6.66 13.13 -24.02
N ILE A 192 -5.58 13.15 -23.24
CA ILE A 192 -5.48 12.54 -21.91
C ILE A 192 -6.63 12.94 -20.96
N ARG A 193 -7.03 14.22 -20.97
CA ARG A 193 -8.08 14.71 -20.07
C ARG A 193 -9.47 14.14 -20.39
N SER A 194 -9.72 13.83 -21.65
CA SER A 194 -11.01 13.31 -22.09
C SER A 194 -11.26 11.89 -21.56
N PHE A 195 -10.20 11.09 -21.36
CA PHE A 195 -10.33 9.73 -20.82
C PHE A 195 -10.53 9.71 -19.31
N ALA A 196 -9.84 10.58 -18.58
CA ALA A 196 -9.84 10.60 -17.12
C ALA A 196 -11.24 10.82 -16.50
N VAL A 197 -12.17 11.40 -17.27
CA VAL A 197 -13.57 11.59 -16.86
C VAL A 197 -14.30 10.24 -16.65
N PHE A 198 -13.89 9.20 -17.38
CA PHE A 198 -14.50 7.86 -17.39
C PHE A 198 -13.66 6.78 -16.70
N PHE A 199 -12.63 7.22 -15.99
CA PHE A 199 -11.81 6.32 -15.21
C PHE A 199 -12.61 5.81 -14.01
N PRO A 200 -12.82 4.48 -13.90
CA PRO A 200 -13.68 3.90 -12.88
C PRO A 200 -13.14 4.20 -11.49
N GLN A 201 -14.05 4.49 -10.57
CA GLN A 201 -13.75 4.61 -9.15
C GLN A 201 -13.47 3.22 -8.54
N PRO A 202 -12.78 3.14 -7.38
CA PRO A 202 -12.31 1.88 -6.83
C PRO A 202 -13.37 0.76 -6.68
N HIS A 203 -14.64 1.11 -6.52
CA HIS A 203 -15.73 0.15 -6.30
C HIS A 203 -16.57 -0.15 -7.56
N GLN A 204 -16.22 0.44 -8.70
CA GLN A 204 -17.09 0.44 -9.89
C GLN A 204 -16.72 -0.62 -10.93
N LEU A 205 -15.58 -1.29 -10.82
CA LEU A 205 -15.14 -2.27 -11.81
C LEU A 205 -15.52 -3.69 -11.39
N ASN A 206 -16.42 -4.32 -12.14
CA ASN A 206 -16.74 -5.74 -11.99
C ASN A 206 -15.85 -6.63 -12.89
N GLY A 207 -15.98 -7.96 -12.75
CA GLY A 207 -15.14 -8.91 -13.51
C GLY A 207 -15.30 -8.80 -15.04
N VAL A 208 -16.51 -8.57 -15.55
CA VAL A 208 -16.77 -8.43 -16.99
C VAL A 208 -16.11 -7.15 -17.52
N GLN A 209 -16.29 -6.05 -16.81
CA GLN A 209 -15.67 -4.77 -17.15
C GLN A 209 -14.14 -4.83 -17.09
N LEU A 210 -13.57 -5.61 -16.16
CA LEU A 210 -12.12 -5.83 -16.10
C LEU A 210 -11.63 -6.58 -17.35
N GLU A 211 -12.34 -7.61 -17.82
CA GLU A 211 -12.00 -8.31 -19.06
C GLU A 211 -12.08 -7.39 -20.28
N GLU A 212 -13.07 -6.48 -20.33
CA GLU A 212 -13.13 -5.45 -21.37
C GLU A 212 -11.90 -4.54 -21.37
N VAL A 213 -11.49 -4.06 -20.19
CA VAL A 213 -10.29 -3.21 -20.01
C VAL A 213 -9.02 -3.95 -20.43
N ILE A 214 -8.88 -5.22 -20.03
CA ILE A 214 -7.72 -6.05 -20.40
C ILE A 214 -7.69 -6.26 -21.92
N SER A 215 -8.83 -6.63 -22.52
CA SER A 215 -8.95 -6.85 -23.97
C SER A 215 -8.60 -5.58 -24.77
N ALA A 216 -9.13 -4.43 -24.35
CA ALA A 216 -8.91 -3.14 -25.01
C ALA A 216 -7.45 -2.67 -25.03
N THR A 217 -6.66 -3.13 -24.05
CA THR A 217 -5.26 -2.75 -23.88
C THR A 217 -4.28 -3.79 -24.39
N GLY A 218 -4.74 -4.79 -25.15
CA GLY A 218 -3.87 -5.83 -25.75
C GLY A 218 -3.93 -7.19 -25.08
N GLY A 219 -4.97 -7.45 -24.27
CA GLY A 219 -5.32 -8.79 -23.80
C GLY A 219 -4.53 -9.31 -22.60
N SER A 220 -3.74 -8.48 -21.92
CA SER A 220 -3.02 -8.91 -20.70
C SER A 220 -2.92 -7.81 -19.65
N LEU A 221 -2.86 -8.23 -18.37
CA LEU A 221 -2.58 -7.32 -17.24
C LEU A 221 -1.21 -6.63 -17.36
N ASP A 222 -0.24 -7.27 -18.00
CA ASP A 222 1.09 -6.69 -18.22
C ASP A 222 1.03 -5.51 -19.21
N THR A 223 0.30 -5.66 -20.32
CA THR A 223 0.11 -4.57 -21.29
C THR A 223 -0.65 -3.40 -20.65
N LEU A 224 -1.69 -3.70 -19.86
CA LEU A 224 -2.39 -2.69 -19.05
C LEU A 224 -1.43 -2.00 -18.09
N GLY A 225 -0.61 -2.74 -17.34
CA GLY A 225 0.36 -2.16 -16.41
C GLY A 225 1.38 -1.23 -17.09
N ARG A 226 1.84 -1.58 -18.30
CA ARG A 226 2.74 -0.72 -19.10
C ARG A 226 2.04 0.55 -19.56
N LEU A 227 0.76 0.47 -19.89
CA LEU A 227 -0.06 1.64 -20.25
C LEU A 227 -0.12 2.64 -19.08
N PHE A 228 -0.42 2.16 -17.87
CA PHE A 228 -0.38 2.98 -16.64
C PHE A 228 0.99 3.61 -16.41
N ALA A 229 2.07 2.85 -16.60
CA ALA A 229 3.44 3.35 -16.46
C ALA A 229 3.83 4.44 -17.44
N ARG A 230 3.47 4.25 -18.71
CA ARG A 230 3.71 5.25 -19.75
C ARG A 230 2.93 6.52 -19.45
N PHE A 231 1.67 6.39 -19.07
CA PHE A 231 0.81 7.52 -18.76
C PHE A 231 1.30 8.32 -17.55
N LEU A 232 1.69 7.65 -16.46
CA LEU A 232 2.24 8.32 -15.28
C LEU A 232 3.50 9.11 -15.62
N THR A 233 4.36 8.55 -16.48
CA THR A 233 5.57 9.25 -16.96
C THR A 233 5.21 10.52 -17.73
N ILE A 234 4.22 10.46 -18.63
CA ILE A 234 3.75 11.63 -19.39
C ILE A 234 3.14 12.68 -18.45
N CYS A 235 2.33 12.27 -17.48
CA CYS A 235 1.78 13.18 -16.47
C CYS A 235 2.89 13.83 -15.64
N ALA A 236 3.92 13.08 -15.23
CA ALA A 236 5.06 13.61 -14.50
C ALA A 236 5.74 14.75 -15.26
N THR A 237 6.09 14.49 -16.52
CA THR A 237 6.72 15.47 -17.40
C THR A 237 5.85 16.72 -17.55
N ARG A 238 4.55 16.56 -17.78
CA ARG A 238 3.65 17.69 -18.01
C ARG A 238 3.41 18.56 -16.79
N ILE A 239 3.32 17.98 -15.60
CA ILE A 239 3.14 18.77 -14.37
C ILE A 239 4.40 19.58 -14.07
N LEU A 240 5.58 19.04 -14.40
CA LEU A 240 6.85 19.77 -14.29
C LEU A 240 6.98 20.88 -15.35
N GLU A 241 6.49 20.66 -16.57
CA GLU A 241 6.58 21.63 -17.67
C GLU A 241 5.51 22.72 -17.62
N SER A 242 4.35 22.41 -17.02
CA SER A 242 3.19 23.29 -17.08
C SER A 242 2.49 23.28 -15.72
N ASP A 243 2.31 24.46 -15.11
CA ASP A 243 1.59 24.69 -13.84
C ASP A 243 0.07 24.41 -13.96
N ARG A 244 -0.29 23.31 -14.61
CA ARG A 244 -1.63 22.97 -15.06
C ARG A 244 -2.30 22.05 -14.05
N HIS A 245 -3.15 22.66 -13.23
CA HIS A 245 -4.00 21.98 -12.23
C HIS A 245 -4.85 20.84 -12.82
N GLY A 246 -5.20 20.90 -14.11
CA GLY A 246 -5.98 19.86 -14.77
C GLY A 246 -5.26 18.50 -14.82
N ASP A 247 -3.93 18.47 -14.78
CA ASP A 247 -3.18 17.22 -14.87
C ASP A 247 -3.13 16.49 -13.49
N VAL A 248 -3.38 17.21 -12.39
CA VAL A 248 -3.57 16.61 -11.05
C VAL A 248 -4.87 15.82 -10.96
N GLN A 249 -5.96 16.34 -11.54
CA GLN A 249 -7.24 15.63 -11.56
C GLN A 249 -7.12 14.32 -12.34
N VAL A 250 -6.36 14.35 -13.44
CA VAL A 250 -6.04 13.17 -14.24
C VAL A 250 -5.26 12.14 -13.43
N LEU A 251 -4.25 12.56 -12.65
CA LEU A 251 -3.53 11.65 -11.76
C LEU A 251 -4.43 11.04 -10.69
N GLY A 252 -5.29 11.84 -10.07
CA GLY A 252 -6.26 11.34 -9.09
C GLY A 252 -7.17 10.26 -9.68
N ALA A 253 -7.68 10.50 -10.89
CA ALA A 253 -8.49 9.53 -11.62
C ALA A 253 -7.71 8.24 -11.94
N LEU A 254 -6.45 8.37 -12.39
CA LEU A 254 -5.59 7.22 -12.68
C LEU A 254 -5.41 6.30 -11.47
N PHE A 255 -5.11 6.87 -10.30
CA PHE A 255 -4.94 6.06 -9.07
C PHE A 255 -6.26 5.48 -8.56
N GLY A 256 -7.38 6.18 -8.79
CA GLY A 256 -8.73 5.63 -8.58
C GLY A 256 -8.95 4.37 -9.42
N THR A 257 -8.60 4.41 -10.71
CA THR A 257 -8.72 3.25 -11.61
C THR A 257 -7.78 2.11 -11.24
N LEU A 258 -6.53 2.41 -10.87
CA LEU A 258 -5.60 1.37 -10.43
C LEU A 258 -6.15 0.59 -9.23
N SER A 259 -6.75 1.32 -8.28
CA SER A 259 -7.43 0.71 -7.12
C SER A 259 -8.68 -0.08 -7.54
N ALA A 260 -9.40 0.36 -8.57
CA ALA A 260 -10.55 -0.36 -9.11
C ALA A 260 -10.16 -1.71 -9.73
N VAL A 261 -9.05 -1.74 -10.48
CA VAL A 261 -8.51 -2.97 -11.07
C VAL A 261 -8.10 -3.97 -9.98
N ASP A 262 -7.41 -3.51 -8.93
CA ASP A 262 -7.04 -4.40 -7.81
C ASP A 262 -8.27 -4.97 -7.08
N ASN A 263 -9.31 -4.16 -6.87
CA ASN A 263 -10.55 -4.61 -6.25
C ASN A 263 -11.27 -5.66 -7.12
N ALA A 264 -11.34 -5.44 -8.44
CA ALA A 264 -11.93 -6.36 -9.40
C ALA A 264 -11.21 -7.71 -9.47
N LEU A 265 -9.88 -7.73 -9.28
CA LEU A 265 -9.05 -8.95 -9.25
C LEU A 265 -9.23 -9.81 -7.97
N GLY A 266 -10.23 -9.52 -7.14
CA GLY A 266 -10.67 -10.45 -6.09
C GLY A 266 -10.16 -10.13 -4.69
N ARG A 267 -9.94 -8.86 -4.37
CA ARG A 267 -9.78 -8.43 -2.97
C ARG A 267 -10.81 -7.39 -2.57
N ARG A 268 -11.88 -7.85 -1.89
CA ARG A 268 -12.69 -6.98 -1.01
C ARG A 268 -11.88 -6.65 0.23
N THR A 269 -10.89 -5.78 0.12
CA THR A 269 -10.25 -5.18 1.31
C THR A 269 -10.40 -3.68 1.19
N GLY A 270 -11.27 -3.09 2.00
CA GLY A 270 -11.63 -1.67 1.96
C GLY A 270 -10.46 -0.69 2.19
N ILE A 271 -9.23 -1.17 2.32
CA ILE A 271 -7.99 -0.40 2.38
C ILE A 271 -6.91 -1.26 1.72
N ILE A 272 -6.27 -0.79 0.63
CA ILE A 272 -5.06 -1.42 0.11
C ILE A 272 -3.99 -1.27 1.19
N CYS A 273 -3.73 -2.33 1.95
CA CYS A 273 -2.69 -2.31 2.96
C CYS A 273 -1.34 -2.58 2.27
N VAL A 274 -0.32 -1.79 2.62
CA VAL A 274 1.07 -2.00 2.17
C VAL A 274 1.55 -3.43 2.46
N SER A 275 0.99 -4.10 3.48
CA SER A 275 1.34 -5.48 3.85
C SER A 275 0.76 -6.54 2.91
N ASN A 276 -0.22 -6.21 2.08
CA ASN A 276 -0.82 -7.14 1.12
C ASN A 276 -1.30 -6.38 -0.12
N PRO A 277 -0.39 -5.95 -1.00
CA PRO A 277 -0.76 -5.20 -2.19
C PRO A 277 -1.60 -6.07 -3.13
N GLY A 278 -2.54 -5.48 -3.85
CA GLY A 278 -3.22 -6.17 -4.93
C GLY A 278 -2.21 -6.61 -6.01
N ARG A 279 -2.47 -7.74 -6.68
CA ARG A 279 -1.54 -8.31 -7.67
C ARG A 279 -1.20 -7.34 -8.79
N PHE A 280 -2.16 -6.48 -9.18
CA PHE A 280 -1.95 -5.53 -10.25
C PHE A 280 -1.12 -4.34 -9.79
N SER A 281 -1.38 -3.80 -8.59
CA SER A 281 -0.50 -2.82 -7.94
C SER A 281 0.96 -3.29 -7.87
N GLU A 282 1.22 -4.55 -7.50
CA GLU A 282 2.59 -5.09 -7.48
C GLU A 282 3.22 -5.10 -8.87
N LEU A 283 2.48 -5.59 -9.88
CA LEU A 283 2.91 -5.61 -11.27
C LEU A 283 3.28 -4.20 -11.76
N VAL A 284 2.42 -3.22 -11.51
CA VAL A 284 2.64 -1.83 -11.90
C VAL A 284 3.85 -1.24 -11.18
N ALA A 285 4.02 -1.51 -9.88
CA ALA A 285 5.20 -1.11 -9.12
C ALA A 285 6.51 -1.69 -9.71
N HIS A 286 6.46 -2.87 -10.32
CA HIS A 286 7.64 -3.45 -11.00
C HIS A 286 7.97 -2.73 -12.30
N LEU A 287 6.96 -2.19 -12.99
CA LEU A 287 7.14 -1.46 -14.25
C LEU A 287 7.62 -0.02 -14.05
N TRP A 288 7.42 0.58 -12.87
CA TRP A 288 7.78 1.97 -12.62
C TRP A 288 9.24 2.22 -12.26
N ASN A 289 9.73 3.36 -12.74
CA ASN A 289 11.03 3.90 -12.38
C ASN A 289 10.89 4.76 -11.12
N GLY A 290 11.69 4.49 -10.09
CA GLY A 290 11.66 5.24 -8.83
C GLY A 290 11.78 6.77 -8.99
N PRO A 291 12.75 7.31 -9.75
CA PRO A 291 12.87 8.73 -10.04
C PRO A 291 11.60 9.35 -10.64
N THR A 292 10.86 8.64 -11.48
CA THR A 292 9.61 9.14 -12.06
C THR A 292 8.55 9.33 -10.98
N LEU A 293 8.41 8.39 -10.05
CA LEU A 293 7.47 8.54 -8.93
C LEU A 293 7.84 9.72 -8.03
N VAL A 294 9.13 9.93 -7.77
CA VAL A 294 9.58 11.08 -6.98
C VAL A 294 9.38 12.39 -7.74
N ALA A 295 9.62 12.42 -9.05
CA ALA A 295 9.34 13.60 -9.88
C ALA A 295 7.85 13.97 -9.88
N VAL A 296 6.94 12.99 -9.92
CA VAL A 296 5.49 13.23 -9.76
C VAL A 296 5.19 13.78 -8.37
N LEU A 297 5.76 13.17 -7.32
CA LEU A 297 5.56 13.61 -5.94
C LEU A 297 6.03 15.06 -5.75
N HIS A 298 7.21 15.38 -6.27
CA HIS A 298 7.77 16.72 -6.28
C HIS A 298 6.85 17.73 -6.96
N ALA A 299 6.35 17.39 -8.14
CA ALA A 299 5.44 18.24 -8.89
C ALA A 299 4.12 18.48 -8.11
N LEU A 300 3.61 17.46 -7.42
CA LEU A 300 2.45 17.59 -6.52
C LEU A 300 2.77 18.47 -5.30
N THR A 301 3.97 18.38 -4.74
CA THR A 301 4.43 19.25 -3.63
C THR A 301 4.43 20.72 -4.05
N LEU A 302 4.99 21.03 -5.23
CA LEU A 302 5.02 22.40 -5.75
C LEU A 302 3.61 22.99 -5.89
N LEU A 303 2.67 22.21 -6.44
CA LEU A 303 1.28 22.62 -6.57
C LEU A 303 0.57 22.84 -5.22
N ALA A 304 0.94 22.10 -4.19
CA ALA A 304 0.38 22.25 -2.84
C ALA A 304 0.72 23.61 -2.21
N THR A 305 1.85 24.20 -2.60
CA THR A 305 2.32 25.50 -2.12
C THR A 305 1.81 26.68 -2.95
N GLY A 306 1.12 26.42 -4.07
CA GLY A 306 0.63 27.44 -4.98
C GLY A 306 -0.55 28.27 -4.43
N PRO A 307 -0.76 29.49 -4.97
CA PRO A 307 -1.77 30.44 -4.47
C PRO A 307 -3.22 29.98 -4.63
N ARG A 308 -3.48 28.97 -5.46
CA ARG A 308 -4.84 28.52 -5.81
C ARG A 308 -5.45 27.52 -4.84
N GLY A 309 -4.71 27.09 -3.81
CA GLY A 309 -5.15 26.05 -2.90
C GLY A 309 -5.26 24.69 -3.61
N VAL A 310 -5.24 23.62 -2.81
CA VAL A 310 -5.34 22.24 -3.33
C VAL A 310 -6.78 21.76 -3.27
N GLY A 311 -7.36 21.42 -4.42
CA GLY A 311 -8.65 20.73 -4.50
C GLY A 311 -8.55 19.26 -4.12
N GLY A 312 -9.68 18.59 -3.90
CA GLY A 312 -9.72 17.18 -3.47
C GLY A 312 -8.98 16.19 -4.38
N GLY A 313 -8.87 16.49 -5.69
CA GLY A 313 -8.10 15.67 -6.63
C GLY A 313 -6.60 15.57 -6.29
N TRP A 314 -6.04 16.59 -5.64
CA TRP A 314 -4.64 16.57 -5.19
C TRP A 314 -4.39 15.53 -4.10
N GLN A 315 -5.27 15.45 -3.09
CA GLN A 315 -5.15 14.48 -2.00
C GLN A 315 -5.16 13.05 -2.54
N HIS A 316 -6.06 12.75 -3.48
CA HIS A 316 -6.15 11.45 -4.13
C HIS A 316 -4.90 11.11 -4.94
N ALA A 317 -4.36 12.09 -5.68
CA ALA A 317 -3.12 11.92 -6.43
C ALA A 317 -1.94 11.64 -5.49
N VAL A 318 -1.77 12.43 -4.43
CA VAL A 318 -0.71 12.24 -3.42
C VAL A 318 -0.85 10.89 -2.74
N ALA A 319 -2.05 10.52 -2.29
CA ALA A 319 -2.30 9.23 -1.65
C ALA A 319 -1.93 8.06 -2.56
N GLY A 320 -2.26 8.15 -3.86
CA GLY A 320 -1.90 7.18 -4.88
C GLY A 320 -0.40 7.06 -5.08
N VAL A 321 0.31 8.19 -5.26
CA VAL A 321 1.78 8.19 -5.43
C VAL A 321 2.49 7.63 -4.20
N ILE A 322 2.07 8.02 -2.98
CA ILE A 322 2.67 7.52 -1.72
C ILE A 322 2.49 6.01 -1.58
N LEU A 323 1.29 5.49 -1.84
CA LEU A 323 1.03 4.06 -1.82
C LEU A 323 2.00 3.33 -2.76
N GLN A 324 2.16 3.88 -3.96
CA GLN A 324 2.99 3.26 -4.99
C GLN A 324 4.49 3.35 -4.69
N ILE A 325 4.97 4.43 -4.08
CA ILE A 325 6.32 4.51 -3.52
C ILE A 325 6.52 3.45 -2.43
N ALA A 326 5.52 3.22 -1.58
CA ALA A 326 5.57 2.18 -0.55
C ALA A 326 5.70 0.78 -1.18
N LEU A 327 4.93 0.50 -2.23
CA LEU A 327 4.98 -0.78 -2.95
C LEU A 327 6.31 -1.00 -3.68
N VAL A 328 6.82 0.02 -4.38
CA VAL A 328 8.15 -0.03 -5.01
C VAL A 328 9.24 -0.21 -3.97
N GLY A 329 9.13 0.46 -2.82
CA GLY A 329 10.07 0.34 -1.71
C GLY A 329 10.06 -1.03 -1.06
N TYR A 330 8.88 -1.64 -0.91
CA TYR A 330 8.70 -3.00 -0.42
C TYR A 330 9.29 -4.04 -1.39
N ALA A 331 8.98 -3.91 -2.69
CA ALA A 331 9.44 -4.83 -3.72
C ALA A 331 10.96 -4.71 -3.99
N SER A 332 11.54 -3.51 -3.90
CA SER A 332 12.95 -3.28 -4.22
C SER A 332 13.59 -2.17 -3.39
N ARG A 333 14.35 -2.58 -2.37
CA ARG A 333 15.22 -1.68 -1.57
C ARG A 333 16.27 -0.96 -2.41
N ARG A 334 16.68 -1.51 -3.56
CA ARG A 334 17.56 -0.81 -4.52
C ARG A 334 16.84 0.40 -5.12
N ARG A 335 15.60 0.21 -5.59
CA ARG A 335 14.78 1.32 -6.12
C ARG A 335 14.46 2.35 -5.05
N LEU A 336 14.18 1.92 -3.81
CA LEU A 336 14.01 2.84 -2.69
C LEU A 336 15.21 3.76 -2.49
N ARG A 337 16.44 3.22 -2.53
CA ARG A 337 17.65 4.04 -2.43
C ARG A 337 17.78 5.02 -3.59
N THR A 338 17.43 4.62 -4.81
CA THR A 338 17.36 5.54 -5.94
C THR A 338 16.35 6.65 -5.67
N MET A 339 15.14 6.35 -5.18
CA MET A 339 14.15 7.38 -4.82
C MET A 339 14.65 8.33 -3.72
N LEU A 340 15.33 7.81 -2.69
CA LEU A 340 15.95 8.63 -1.64
C LEU A 340 17.02 9.58 -2.19
N ALA A 341 17.77 9.17 -3.21
CA ALA A 341 18.75 10.01 -3.90
C ALA A 341 18.11 11.09 -4.80
N HIS A 342 16.80 11.02 -5.04
CA HIS A 342 16.02 12.01 -5.78
C HIS A 342 15.12 12.84 -4.86
N ASP A 343 15.52 13.06 -3.60
CA ASP A 343 14.83 13.94 -2.64
C ASP A 343 13.45 13.46 -2.15
N LEU A 344 13.19 12.15 -2.20
CA LEU A 344 11.94 11.55 -1.69
C LEU A 344 11.57 12.05 -0.28
N LEU A 345 12.51 12.12 0.67
CA LEU A 345 12.20 12.55 2.04
C LEU A 345 11.86 14.04 2.12
N ALA A 346 12.44 14.89 1.26
CA ALA A 346 12.12 16.31 1.22
C ALA A 346 10.67 16.53 0.77
N ASP A 347 10.25 15.85 -0.30
CA ASP A 347 8.87 15.93 -0.79
C ASP A 347 7.86 15.37 0.22
N LEU A 348 8.14 14.22 0.84
CA LEU A 348 7.27 13.66 1.88
C LEU A 348 7.16 14.58 3.09
N ALA A 349 8.26 15.21 3.51
CA ALA A 349 8.27 16.14 4.63
C ALA A 349 7.48 17.42 4.31
N ALA A 350 7.61 17.95 3.08
CA ALA A 350 6.83 19.10 2.61
C ALA A 350 5.32 18.78 2.55
N ILE A 351 4.94 17.66 1.94
CA ILE A 351 3.54 17.20 1.89
C ILE A 351 2.95 17.04 3.29
N SER A 352 3.73 16.52 4.24
CA SER A 352 3.29 16.31 5.62
C SER A 352 2.97 17.62 6.38
N GLN A 353 3.35 18.79 5.86
CA GLN A 353 2.99 20.09 6.45
C GLN A 353 1.55 20.53 6.09
N HIS A 354 0.96 19.95 5.05
CA HIS A 354 -0.41 20.24 4.63
C HIS A 354 -1.44 19.47 5.46
N ARG A 355 -2.68 19.94 5.47
CA ARG A 355 -3.80 19.19 6.06
C ARG A 355 -4.12 18.01 5.14
N LEU A 356 -3.70 16.82 5.51
CA LEU A 356 -3.94 15.60 4.75
C LEU A 356 -5.31 14.99 5.09
N GLU A 357 -5.99 14.46 4.07
CA GLU A 357 -7.18 13.62 4.26
C GLU A 357 -6.80 12.29 4.94
N GLU A 358 -7.78 11.60 5.53
CA GLU A 358 -7.55 10.36 6.28
C GLU A 358 -6.85 9.28 5.44
N THR A 359 -7.25 9.11 4.19
CA THR A 359 -6.63 8.16 3.25
C THR A 359 -5.16 8.48 2.99
N THR A 360 -4.84 9.75 2.66
CA THR A 360 -3.48 10.23 2.42
C THR A 360 -2.61 10.07 3.68
N SER A 361 -3.16 10.44 4.84
CA SER A 361 -2.51 10.30 6.14
C SER A 361 -2.18 8.84 6.46
N THR A 362 -3.11 7.93 6.16
CA THR A 362 -2.93 6.49 6.36
C THR A 362 -1.81 5.91 5.48
N HIS A 363 -1.77 6.30 4.20
CA HIS A 363 -0.68 5.88 3.30
C HIS A 363 0.67 6.49 3.70
N MET A 364 0.69 7.76 4.10
CA MET A 364 1.91 8.43 4.59
C MET A 364 2.46 7.72 5.84
N PHE A 365 1.59 7.46 6.82
CA PHE A 365 1.93 6.66 7.99
C PHE A 365 2.48 5.29 7.60
N GLY A 366 1.80 4.59 6.68
CA GLY A 366 2.22 3.27 6.22
C GLY A 366 3.61 3.28 5.58
N LEU A 367 3.90 4.26 4.72
CA LEU A 367 5.21 4.44 4.11
C LEU A 367 6.29 4.71 5.17
N LEU A 368 6.06 5.66 6.08
CA LEU A 368 7.04 6.02 7.12
C LEU A 368 7.29 4.85 8.09
N ARG A 369 6.21 4.31 8.67
CA ARG A 369 6.27 3.35 9.77
C ARG A 369 6.56 1.92 9.30
N HIS A 370 5.99 1.50 8.19
CA HIS A 370 6.05 0.11 7.75
C HIS A 370 7.03 -0.16 6.61
N VAL A 371 7.52 0.88 5.92
CA VAL A 371 8.53 0.73 4.86
C VAL A 371 9.85 1.39 5.25
N LEU A 372 9.85 2.70 5.51
CA LEU A 372 11.08 3.46 5.74
C LEU A 372 11.74 3.12 7.07
N CYS A 373 10.99 3.04 8.18
CA CYS A 373 11.54 2.68 9.49
C CYS A 373 12.25 1.31 9.49
N PRO A 374 11.64 0.20 9.01
CA PRO A 374 12.33 -1.08 8.89
C PRO A 374 13.55 -1.03 7.96
N CYS A 375 13.51 -0.18 6.93
CA CYS A 375 14.63 -0.03 6.00
C CYS A 375 15.89 0.57 6.64
N THR A 376 15.78 1.23 7.79
CA THR A 376 16.95 1.70 8.55
C THR A 376 17.81 0.56 9.12
N LEU A 377 17.31 -0.68 9.15
CA LEU A 377 18.06 -1.87 9.57
C LEU A 377 19.11 -2.33 8.55
N PHE A 378 19.02 -1.84 7.30
CA PHE A 378 19.93 -2.25 6.23
C PHE A 378 20.96 -1.17 5.99
N ARG A 379 22.26 -1.51 6.03
CA ARG A 379 23.36 -0.54 6.01
C ARG A 379 23.23 0.48 4.89
N ARG A 380 23.06 -0.02 3.67
CA ARG A 380 23.02 0.83 2.47
C ARG A 380 21.81 1.76 2.43
N THR A 381 20.66 1.32 2.95
CA THR A 381 19.44 2.14 2.96
C THR A 381 19.42 3.07 4.15
N SER A 382 19.91 2.62 5.31
CA SER A 382 20.09 3.43 6.52
C SER A 382 21.00 4.64 6.28
N VAL A 383 22.12 4.44 5.60
CA VAL A 383 23.03 5.54 5.19
C VAL A 383 22.30 6.53 4.29
N ALA A 384 21.62 6.05 3.24
CA ALA A 384 20.88 6.92 2.32
C ALA A 384 19.73 7.69 3.00
N ILE A 385 18.97 7.05 3.91
CA ILE A 385 17.94 7.71 4.72
C ILE A 385 18.59 8.77 5.62
N SER A 386 19.68 8.43 6.30
CA SER A 386 20.37 9.36 7.19
C SER A 386 20.89 10.57 6.41
N GLU A 387 21.55 10.38 5.27
CA GLU A 387 22.02 11.47 4.41
C GLU A 387 20.87 12.36 3.96
N ALA A 388 19.76 11.78 3.48
CA ALA A 388 18.57 12.53 3.09
C ALA A 388 17.96 13.32 4.27
N LEU A 389 17.92 12.76 5.48
CA LEU A 389 17.43 13.46 6.68
C LEU A 389 18.30 14.66 7.09
N HIS A 390 19.60 14.63 6.81
CA HIS A 390 20.51 15.75 7.09
C HIS A 390 20.42 16.87 6.05
N GLN A 391 19.68 16.68 4.94
CA GLN A 391 19.40 17.77 4.02
C GLN A 391 18.65 18.89 4.77
N GLN A 392 19.09 20.13 4.56
CA GLN A 392 18.56 21.31 5.26
C GLN A 392 17.04 21.47 5.05
N THR A 393 16.55 21.13 3.85
CA THR A 393 15.13 21.17 3.49
C THR A 393 14.29 20.25 4.37
N VAL A 394 14.73 19.01 4.57
CA VAL A 394 14.05 18.02 5.44
C VAL A 394 14.10 18.49 6.89
N THR A 395 15.28 18.90 7.38
CA THR A 395 15.44 19.34 8.77
C THR A 395 14.54 20.54 9.07
N ALA A 396 14.49 21.53 8.19
CA ALA A 396 13.60 22.69 8.34
C ALA A 396 12.13 22.24 8.40
N ALA A 397 11.69 21.40 7.46
CA ALA A 397 10.33 20.88 7.40
C ALA A 397 9.89 20.16 8.70
N LEU A 398 10.77 19.32 9.27
CA LEU A 398 10.49 18.53 10.47
C LEU A 398 10.33 19.37 11.75
N THR A 399 10.84 20.61 11.76
CA THR A 399 10.73 21.53 12.91
C THR A 399 9.49 22.43 12.84
N THR A 400 8.75 22.42 11.73
CA THR A 400 7.59 23.31 11.56
C THR A 400 6.42 22.90 12.47
N PRO A 401 5.67 23.86 13.06
CA PRO A 401 4.43 23.56 13.77
C PRO A 401 3.37 22.89 12.88
N ALA A 402 3.42 23.15 11.58
CA ALA A 402 2.47 22.62 10.60
C ALA A 402 2.48 21.09 10.56
N LEU A 403 3.68 20.47 10.62
CA LEU A 403 3.85 19.01 10.68
C LEU A 403 3.25 18.41 11.97
N ARG A 404 3.39 19.13 13.09
CA ARG A 404 2.93 18.68 14.41
C ARG A 404 1.40 18.62 14.54
N ARG A 405 0.65 19.19 13.59
CA ARG A 405 -0.83 19.14 13.58
C ARG A 405 -1.39 17.72 13.38
N ASN A 406 -0.62 16.82 12.76
CA ASN A 406 -0.99 15.41 12.63
C ASN A 406 -0.06 14.57 13.52
N GLU A 407 -0.53 14.27 14.73
CA GLU A 407 0.24 13.57 15.76
C GLU A 407 0.82 12.25 15.24
N ARG A 408 0.00 11.43 14.56
CA ARG A 408 0.40 10.13 14.03
C ARG A 408 1.53 10.21 12.99
N ILE A 409 1.46 11.19 12.08
CA ILE A 409 2.52 11.41 11.09
C ILE A 409 3.78 11.97 11.74
N SER A 410 3.62 12.96 12.63
CA SER A 410 4.71 13.58 13.39
C SER A 410 5.48 12.55 14.24
N GLU A 411 4.77 11.66 14.93
CA GLU A 411 5.35 10.56 15.69
C GLU A 411 6.13 9.60 14.78
N SER A 412 5.56 9.24 13.63
CA SER A 412 6.22 8.36 12.66
C SER A 412 7.51 8.95 12.10
N TRP A 413 7.55 10.27 11.87
CA TRP A 413 8.77 10.99 11.51
C TRP A 413 9.81 10.98 12.63
N ASN A 414 9.41 11.26 13.87
CA ASN A 414 10.32 11.22 15.02
C ASN A 414 10.99 9.85 15.14
N ILE A 415 10.21 8.77 15.01
CA ILE A 415 10.75 7.41 15.09
C ILE A 415 11.68 7.11 13.90
N LEU A 416 11.32 7.54 12.68
CA LEU A 416 12.19 7.37 11.52
C LEU A 416 13.54 8.08 11.72
N VAL A 417 13.53 9.32 12.20
CA VAL A 417 14.73 10.12 12.48
C VAL A 417 15.59 9.45 13.55
N GLU A 418 14.97 9.04 14.66
CA GLU A 418 15.68 8.37 15.75
C GLU A 418 16.33 7.07 15.27
N MET A 419 15.57 6.19 14.62
CA MET A 419 16.07 4.92 14.11
C MET A 419 17.19 5.12 13.09
N ALA A 420 17.03 6.05 12.14
CA ALA A 420 18.05 6.34 11.15
C ALA A 420 19.34 6.87 11.80
N CYS A 421 19.25 7.78 12.76
CA CYS A 421 20.40 8.33 13.48
C CYS A 421 21.12 7.28 14.34
N VAL A 422 20.37 6.43 15.05
CA VAL A 422 20.96 5.34 15.86
C VAL A 422 21.63 4.31 14.95
N HIS A 423 20.95 3.81 13.93
CA HIS A 423 21.49 2.78 13.06
C HIS A 423 22.66 3.28 12.20
N ALA A 424 22.60 4.50 11.67
CA ALA A 424 23.71 5.08 10.93
C ALA A 424 24.98 5.21 11.79
N ARG A 425 24.87 5.55 13.08
CA ARG A 425 26.00 5.55 14.01
C ARG A 425 26.60 4.16 14.20
N PHE A 426 25.78 3.12 14.27
CA PHE A 426 26.29 1.74 14.34
C PHE A 426 27.03 1.36 13.06
N PHE A 427 26.54 1.76 11.89
CA PHE A 427 27.19 1.46 10.60
C PHE A 427 28.43 2.31 10.30
N LYS A 428 28.55 3.51 10.86
CA LYS A 428 29.74 4.39 10.70
C LYS A 428 30.95 3.92 11.51
N ARG A 429 30.75 3.13 12.57
CA ARG A 429 31.88 2.54 13.30
C ARG A 429 32.65 1.67 12.31
N PRO A 430 33.99 1.86 12.16
CA PRO A 430 34.79 0.92 11.39
C PRO A 430 34.43 -0.45 11.91
N ALA A 431 34.11 -1.38 11.00
CA ALA A 431 33.63 -2.70 11.40
C ALA A 431 34.68 -3.27 12.35
N ALA A 432 34.45 -3.14 13.66
CA ALA A 432 35.31 -3.69 14.66
C ALA A 432 35.46 -5.15 14.25
N ALA A 433 36.70 -5.63 14.19
CA ALA A 433 37.06 -7.02 13.87
C ALA A 433 35.92 -7.90 14.36
N ARG A 434 35.14 -8.47 13.42
CA ARG A 434 33.81 -9.01 13.74
C ARG A 434 34.04 -10.04 14.83
N GLN A 435 33.61 -9.83 16.07
CA GLN A 435 33.82 -10.84 17.10
C GLN A 435 32.64 -11.80 17.09
N ALA A 436 32.91 -13.11 17.07
CA ALA A 436 31.92 -14.15 17.28
C ALA A 436 32.21 -14.84 18.61
N ALA A 437 31.16 -15.30 19.28
CA ALA A 437 31.28 -16.27 20.38
C ALA A 437 31.02 -17.68 19.82
N CYS A 438 31.69 -18.69 20.38
CA CYS A 438 31.43 -20.08 20.05
C CYS A 438 30.03 -20.48 20.52
N ASP A 439 29.23 -21.06 19.64
CA ASP A 439 27.88 -21.53 19.98
C ASP A 439 27.86 -22.75 20.91
N ASN A 440 28.98 -23.46 21.04
CA ASN A 440 29.17 -24.40 22.15
C ASN A 440 29.25 -23.62 23.47
N LEU A 441 28.16 -23.65 24.25
CA LEU A 441 28.01 -22.90 25.50
C LEU A 441 29.08 -23.25 26.55
N GLU A 442 29.60 -24.47 26.54
CA GLU A 442 30.69 -24.90 27.44
C GLU A 442 32.03 -24.25 27.06
N CYS A 443 32.21 -23.84 25.80
CA CYS A 443 33.47 -23.25 25.33
C CYS A 443 33.57 -21.75 25.63
N GLY A 444 32.51 -20.98 25.31
CA GLY A 444 32.46 -19.53 25.54
C GLY A 444 33.52 -18.68 24.81
N ARG A 445 34.38 -19.25 23.96
CA ARG A 445 35.47 -18.53 23.27
C ARG A 445 34.92 -17.41 22.39
N ILE A 446 35.49 -16.22 22.54
CA ILE A 446 35.23 -15.05 21.69
C ILE A 446 36.49 -14.75 20.86
N ALA A 447 36.37 -14.62 19.54
CA ALA A 447 37.49 -14.28 18.65
C ALA A 447 36.99 -13.58 17.38
N ASP A 448 37.91 -13.15 16.50
CA ASP A 448 37.51 -12.66 15.17
C ASP A 448 36.73 -13.73 14.40
N TRP A 449 35.67 -13.30 13.72
CA TRP A 449 34.68 -14.09 12.99
C TRP A 449 35.31 -14.97 11.92
N ASN A 450 36.40 -14.51 11.31
CA ASN A 450 37.14 -15.29 10.32
C ASN A 450 37.80 -16.53 10.94
N ASN A 451 37.95 -16.58 12.26
CA ASN A 451 38.43 -17.75 12.99
C ASN A 451 37.32 -18.74 13.36
N PHE A 452 36.06 -18.43 13.05
CA PHE A 452 34.93 -19.32 13.32
C PHE A 452 34.51 -20.07 12.06
N ARG A 453 34.14 -21.33 12.27
CA ARG A 453 33.54 -22.20 11.26
C ARG A 453 32.04 -22.20 11.43
N ARG A 454 31.30 -22.29 10.33
CA ARG A 454 29.83 -22.36 10.34
C ARG A 454 29.37 -23.80 10.26
N CYS A 455 28.25 -24.11 10.91
CA CYS A 455 27.57 -25.38 10.66
C CYS A 455 27.19 -25.49 9.18
N SER A 456 27.63 -26.55 8.51
CA SER A 456 27.30 -26.80 7.09
C SER A 456 25.81 -27.08 6.85
N GLY A 457 25.06 -27.48 7.89
CA GLY A 457 23.62 -27.71 7.81
C GLY A 457 22.80 -26.43 7.82
N CYS A 458 22.81 -25.70 8.95
CA CYS A 458 21.96 -24.51 9.13
C CYS A 458 22.64 -23.17 8.80
N ASP A 459 23.98 -23.13 8.75
CA ASP A 459 24.81 -21.93 8.59
C ASP A 459 24.49 -20.78 9.59
N SER A 460 23.78 -21.12 10.67
CA SER A 460 23.34 -20.19 11.72
C SER A 460 24.22 -20.28 12.96
N ARG A 461 24.74 -21.47 13.27
CA ARG A 461 25.68 -21.69 14.38
C ARG A 461 27.13 -21.56 13.91
N VAL A 462 27.98 -20.98 14.76
CA VAL A 462 29.40 -20.76 14.57
C VAL A 462 30.23 -21.38 15.70
N TYR A 463 31.33 -22.02 15.32
CA TYR A 463 32.19 -22.76 16.24
C TYR A 463 33.64 -22.39 16.02
N CYS A 464 34.39 -22.23 17.10
CA CYS A 464 35.84 -21.96 17.01
C CYS A 464 36.62 -23.20 16.52
N SER A 465 36.02 -24.40 16.57
CA SER A 465 36.63 -25.65 16.14
C SER A 465 35.56 -26.71 15.80
N PRO A 466 35.90 -27.74 15.00
CA PRO A 466 35.02 -28.90 14.77
C PRO A 466 34.69 -29.68 16.05
N ALA A 467 35.59 -29.68 17.05
CA ALA A 467 35.35 -30.32 18.34
C ALA A 467 34.17 -29.65 19.07
N CYS A 468 34.15 -28.32 19.13
CA CYS A 468 33.05 -27.57 19.71
C CYS A 468 31.72 -27.78 18.97
N GLN A 469 31.76 -27.86 17.63
CA GLN A 469 30.58 -28.22 16.85
C GLN A 469 30.05 -29.62 17.23
N THR A 470 30.94 -30.60 17.43
CA THR A 470 30.56 -31.97 17.77
C THR A 470 29.93 -32.05 19.16
N VAL A 471 30.45 -31.30 20.14
CA VAL A 471 29.87 -31.19 21.48
C VAL A 471 28.46 -30.60 21.40
N ASP A 472 28.32 -29.41 20.82
CA ASP A 472 27.00 -28.74 20.67
C ASP A 472 26.00 -29.59 19.84
N TRP A 473 26.49 -30.35 18.86
CA TRP A 473 25.68 -31.29 18.09
C TRP A 473 25.13 -32.43 18.95
N ARG A 474 25.92 -32.98 19.87
CA ARG A 474 25.54 -34.13 20.71
C ARG A 474 24.77 -33.73 21.95
N SER A 475 25.27 -32.75 22.71
CA SER A 475 24.73 -32.34 24.02
C SER A 475 24.02 -30.98 24.00
N GLY A 476 24.37 -30.08 23.07
CA GLY A 476 23.83 -28.71 23.01
C GLY A 476 22.49 -28.53 22.30
N ASN A 477 21.76 -29.63 22.03
CA ASN A 477 20.48 -29.62 21.31
C ASN A 477 20.56 -29.04 19.87
N HIS A 478 21.77 -28.91 19.30
CA HIS A 478 21.89 -28.38 17.95
C HIS A 478 21.36 -29.37 16.91
N ARG A 479 21.58 -30.68 17.09
CA ARG A 479 21.10 -31.71 16.14
C ARG A 479 19.60 -31.62 15.86
N SER A 480 18.77 -31.48 16.90
CA SER A 480 17.32 -31.38 16.77
C SER A 480 16.86 -30.03 16.20
N SER A 481 17.59 -28.95 16.50
CA SER A 481 17.26 -27.59 16.05
C SER A 481 17.85 -27.22 14.69
N CYS A 482 18.83 -27.97 14.18
CA CYS A 482 19.54 -27.66 12.95
C CYS A 482 18.60 -27.59 11.74
N ASP A 483 17.68 -28.55 11.61
CA ASP A 483 16.71 -28.57 10.51
C ASP A 483 15.73 -27.41 10.58
N PHE A 484 15.22 -27.10 11.77
CA PHE A 484 14.36 -25.94 12.00
C PHE A 484 15.07 -24.63 11.63
N LEU A 485 16.31 -24.44 12.10
CA LEU A 485 17.11 -23.26 11.79
C LEU A 485 17.43 -23.15 10.29
N ARG A 486 17.64 -24.28 9.62
CA ARG A 486 17.86 -24.35 8.16
C ARG A 486 16.60 -23.92 7.41
N GLN A 487 15.43 -24.45 7.77
CA GLN A 487 14.14 -24.09 7.16
C GLN A 487 13.81 -22.61 7.40
N HIS A 488 13.99 -22.14 8.63
CA HIS A 488 13.75 -20.74 8.99
C HIS A 488 14.68 -19.80 8.21
N ARG A 489 15.95 -20.16 8.07
CA ARG A 489 16.90 -19.43 7.23
C ARG A 489 16.49 -19.43 5.76
N ALA A 490 16.05 -20.56 5.21
CA ALA A 490 15.60 -20.64 3.82
C ALA A 490 14.42 -19.69 3.58
N SER A 491 13.45 -19.65 4.51
CA SER A 491 12.34 -18.69 4.48
C SER A 491 12.82 -17.23 4.56
N LEU A 492 13.74 -16.90 5.48
CA LEU A 492 14.31 -15.56 5.56
C LEU A 492 15.07 -15.15 4.29
N LEU A 493 15.75 -16.09 3.64
CA LEU A 493 16.47 -15.85 2.38
C LEU A 493 15.56 -15.66 1.17
N GLN A 494 14.27 -15.98 1.27
CA GLN A 494 13.27 -15.61 0.26
C GLN A 494 12.96 -14.10 0.29
N THR A 495 13.11 -13.46 1.45
CA THR A 495 12.76 -12.03 1.65
C THR A 495 13.99 -11.11 1.78
N TYR A 496 15.09 -11.62 2.33
CA TYR A 496 16.28 -10.87 2.66
C TYR A 496 17.52 -11.49 2.02
N SER A 497 18.38 -10.66 1.45
CA SER A 497 19.71 -11.09 1.04
C SER A 497 20.58 -11.46 2.24
N ARG A 498 21.64 -12.23 2.00
CA ARG A 498 22.62 -12.59 3.05
C ARG A 498 23.24 -11.36 3.73
N SER A 499 23.48 -10.29 2.97
CA SER A 499 24.02 -9.04 3.51
C SER A 499 23.02 -8.36 4.44
N GLU A 500 21.73 -8.41 4.12
CA GLU A 500 20.68 -7.76 4.90
C GLU A 500 20.41 -8.52 6.20
N LEU A 501 20.42 -9.85 6.19
CA LEU A 501 20.36 -10.64 7.42
C LEU A 501 21.55 -10.37 8.34
N HIS A 502 22.73 -10.14 7.76
CA HIS A 502 23.89 -9.72 8.53
C HIS A 502 23.67 -8.34 9.15
N ASP A 503 23.19 -7.35 8.39
CA ASP A 503 22.93 -6.01 8.90
C ASP A 503 21.88 -6.01 10.01
N ILE A 504 20.78 -6.78 9.85
CA ILE A 504 19.77 -6.97 10.90
C ILE A 504 20.42 -7.51 12.18
N ARG A 505 21.21 -8.60 12.08
CA ARG A 505 21.89 -9.19 13.23
C ARG A 505 22.85 -8.22 13.90
N PHE A 506 23.60 -7.46 13.09
CA PHE A 506 24.52 -6.45 13.59
C PHE A 506 23.79 -5.35 14.37
N ILE A 507 22.68 -4.84 13.86
CA ILE A 507 21.87 -3.84 14.54
C ILE A 507 21.26 -4.40 15.83
N LEU A 508 20.73 -5.62 15.81
CA LEU A 508 20.20 -6.29 17.01
C LEU A 508 21.27 -6.48 18.09
N ASP A 509 22.47 -6.92 17.71
CA ASP A 509 23.61 -7.07 18.64
C ASP A 509 24.07 -5.72 19.20
N ALA A 510 24.12 -4.67 18.37
CA ALA A 510 24.49 -3.33 18.80
C ALA A 510 23.49 -2.75 19.82
N HIS A 511 22.18 -2.90 19.55
CA HIS A 511 21.13 -2.53 20.49
C HIS A 511 21.22 -3.35 21.78
N TYR A 512 21.38 -4.66 21.68
CA TYR A 512 21.53 -5.52 22.84
C TYR A 512 22.69 -5.07 23.73
N LYS A 513 23.86 -4.78 23.15
CA LYS A 513 25.04 -4.28 23.88
C LYS A 513 24.83 -2.90 24.51
N GLN A 514 24.15 -1.99 23.81
CA GLN A 514 23.85 -0.66 24.35
C GLN A 514 22.88 -0.75 25.54
N THR A 515 21.88 -1.63 25.47
CA THR A 515 20.91 -1.81 26.55
C THR A 515 21.45 -2.73 27.64
N ALA A 516 22.45 -3.58 27.38
CA ALA A 516 23.03 -4.48 28.36
C ALA A 516 23.60 -3.73 29.58
N SER A 517 24.17 -2.54 29.41
CA SER A 517 24.64 -1.71 30.53
C SER A 517 23.48 -1.10 31.32
N VAL A 518 22.38 -0.71 30.67
CA VAL A 518 21.15 -0.25 31.34
C VAL A 518 20.51 -1.39 32.11
N ILE A 519 20.41 -2.58 31.51
CA ILE A 519 19.93 -3.79 32.17
C ILE A 519 20.85 -4.13 33.34
N SER A 520 22.17 -4.02 33.18
CA SER A 520 23.14 -4.28 34.27
C SER A 520 23.10 -3.22 35.37
N MET A 521 22.84 -1.95 35.03
CA MET A 521 22.65 -0.86 36.01
C MET A 521 21.32 -0.97 36.74
N MET A 522 20.25 -1.35 36.04
CA MET A 522 18.99 -1.73 36.69
C MET A 522 19.23 -2.93 37.60
N GLN A 523 20.05 -3.92 37.21
CA GLN A 523 20.43 -5.00 38.12
C GLN A 523 21.25 -4.50 39.33
N ALA A 524 22.19 -3.57 39.14
CA ALA A 524 23.04 -3.03 40.22
C ALA A 524 22.33 -2.06 41.18
N HIS A 525 21.40 -1.23 40.70
CA HIS A 525 20.60 -0.33 41.54
C HIS A 525 19.64 -1.11 42.45
N PHE A 526 19.26 -2.31 42.02
CA PHE A 526 18.46 -3.23 42.81
C PHE A 526 19.30 -4.02 43.83
N ASP A 527 20.57 -4.33 43.55
CA ASP A 527 21.50 -4.91 44.52
C ASP A 527 21.91 -3.92 45.64
N GLY A 528 21.72 -2.61 45.41
CA GLY A 528 22.19 -1.52 46.30
C GLY A 528 21.21 -0.98 47.34
N LYS A 529 19.93 -1.39 47.36
CA LYS A 529 18.96 -0.93 48.38
C LYS A 529 18.54 -2.08 49.31
N LYS A 530 19.37 -2.31 50.33
CA LYS A 530 18.87 -2.84 51.61
C LYS A 530 18.23 -1.68 52.38
N GLY A 531 16.89 -1.69 52.48
CA GLY A 531 16.15 -0.94 53.48
C GLY A 531 15.60 0.42 53.05
N VAL A 532 14.39 0.71 53.55
CA VAL A 532 13.58 1.93 53.43
C VAL A 532 12.67 1.98 52.20
N THR A 533 11.53 1.27 52.29
CA THR A 533 10.31 1.57 51.55
C THR A 533 9.68 2.85 52.09
N ALA A 534 9.46 3.85 51.23
CA ALA A 534 8.56 4.96 51.52
C ALA A 534 7.10 4.51 51.31
N PRO A 535 6.11 4.97 52.10
CA PRO A 535 4.72 4.55 51.95
C PRO A 535 4.12 5.17 50.67
N GLY A 536 3.56 4.33 49.79
CA GLY A 536 2.64 4.80 48.73
C GLY A 536 3.05 4.56 47.27
N THR A 537 4.17 3.90 46.98
CA THR A 537 4.46 3.43 45.61
C THR A 537 4.10 1.95 45.45
N PRO A 538 3.43 1.52 44.35
CA PRO A 538 3.22 0.10 44.08
C PRO A 538 4.58 -0.54 43.86
N SER A 539 5.03 -1.36 44.80
CA SER A 539 6.26 -2.12 44.68
C SER A 539 6.14 -3.11 43.53
N ALA A 540 7.05 -3.05 42.56
CA ALA A 540 7.22 -4.18 41.65
C ALA A 540 7.82 -5.36 42.45
N ASN A 541 7.13 -6.50 42.44
CA ASN A 541 7.46 -7.67 43.27
C ASN A 541 8.59 -8.49 42.63
N PHE A 542 9.83 -7.99 42.71
CA PHE A 542 11.02 -8.76 42.36
C PHE A 542 11.66 -9.32 43.63
N VAL A 543 12.05 -10.60 43.59
CA VAL A 543 12.80 -11.25 44.66
C VAL A 543 14.11 -11.76 44.08
N ALA A 544 15.23 -11.29 44.64
CA ALA A 544 16.57 -11.76 44.28
C ALA A 544 16.98 -12.86 45.27
N PHE A 545 17.38 -14.01 44.74
CA PHE A 545 17.92 -15.12 45.52
C PHE A 545 19.40 -15.28 45.22
N ASP A 546 20.22 -15.39 46.27
CA ASP A 546 21.65 -15.67 46.19
C ASP A 546 21.91 -17.10 46.67
N PHE A 547 22.46 -17.93 45.81
CA PHE A 547 22.67 -19.35 46.03
C PHE A 547 24.15 -19.71 46.22
N HIS A 548 25.03 -18.74 46.49
CA HIS A 548 26.47 -18.96 46.51
C HIS A 548 26.94 -19.99 47.56
N ASP A 549 26.26 -20.10 48.71
CA ASP A 549 26.65 -20.94 49.86
C ASP A 549 25.75 -22.16 50.13
N TRP A 550 24.97 -22.61 49.14
CA TRP A 550 23.94 -23.65 49.32
C TRP A 550 24.47 -25.07 49.70
N GLN A 551 25.78 -25.27 49.90
CA GLN A 551 26.36 -26.57 50.28
C GLN A 551 26.53 -26.84 51.78
N LEU A 552 26.05 -25.97 52.67
CA LEU A 552 26.10 -26.21 54.12
C LEU A 552 24.71 -26.47 54.69
N GLU A 553 24.50 -27.67 55.23
CA GLU A 553 23.39 -27.98 56.13
C GLU A 553 23.35 -26.97 57.28
N GLN A 554 22.58 -25.89 57.17
CA GLN A 554 21.99 -25.19 58.33
C GLN A 554 20.94 -24.14 57.93
N LYS A 555 20.02 -23.94 58.88
CA LYS A 555 18.76 -23.21 58.86
C LYS A 555 18.82 -21.82 58.19
N ILE A 556 17.87 -21.59 57.30
CA ILE A 556 17.48 -20.27 56.78
C ILE A 556 17.14 -19.35 57.96
N PRO A 557 17.79 -18.18 58.12
CA PRO A 557 17.18 -17.08 58.86
C PRO A 557 16.03 -16.57 57.99
N TYR A 558 14.81 -16.75 58.50
CA TYR A 558 13.53 -16.25 57.98
C TYR A 558 13.66 -15.21 56.86
N LEU A 559 13.28 -15.60 55.65
CA LEU A 559 12.58 -14.68 54.77
C LEU A 559 11.32 -14.25 55.57
N GLU A 560 11.09 -12.96 55.80
CA GLU A 560 9.80 -12.51 56.31
C GLU A 560 8.72 -12.79 55.25
N VAL A 561 8.16 -14.00 55.30
CA VAL A 561 6.91 -14.42 54.64
C VAL A 561 5.72 -13.96 55.49
N ASP A 562 5.82 -12.77 56.08
CA ASP A 562 4.74 -12.13 56.85
C ASP A 562 3.94 -11.13 55.99
N ALA A 563 4.34 -10.92 54.74
CA ALA A 563 3.56 -10.15 53.76
C ALA A 563 2.58 -10.99 52.91
N LEU A 564 2.51 -12.31 53.10
CA LEU A 564 1.50 -13.18 52.51
C LEU A 564 0.54 -13.65 53.62
N ALA A 565 -0.77 -13.55 53.37
CA ALA A 565 -1.79 -13.72 54.39
C ALA A 565 -2.22 -15.18 54.52
N ALA A 566 -2.56 -15.60 55.73
CA ALA A 566 -3.07 -16.92 56.13
C ALA A 566 -2.11 -18.14 55.99
N PRO A 567 -2.06 -19.05 56.99
CA PRO A 567 -1.26 -20.28 56.98
C PRO A 567 -1.48 -21.19 55.76
N GLU A 568 -2.66 -21.12 55.16
CA GLU A 568 -3.07 -21.89 53.98
C GLU A 568 -2.29 -21.47 52.70
N GLU A 569 -1.92 -20.18 52.57
CA GLU A 569 -1.10 -19.68 51.46
C GLU A 569 0.35 -20.21 51.54
N ARG A 570 0.86 -20.48 52.75
CA ARG A 570 2.23 -21.01 52.97
C ARG A 570 2.39 -22.46 52.52
N GLN A 571 1.35 -23.27 52.71
CA GLN A 571 1.35 -24.68 52.33
C GLN A 571 1.30 -24.88 50.81
N TYR A 572 0.69 -23.93 50.08
CA TYR A 572 0.57 -23.95 48.63
C TYR A 572 1.88 -23.55 47.90
N VAL A 573 2.62 -22.59 48.46
CA VAL A 573 3.92 -22.14 47.90
C VAL A 573 5.01 -23.22 48.01
N ALA A 574 4.97 -24.05 49.05
CA ALA A 574 5.97 -25.10 49.27
C ALA A 574 5.80 -26.35 48.39
N ALA A 575 4.60 -26.59 47.84
CA ALA A 575 4.27 -27.82 47.12
C ALA A 575 4.41 -27.73 45.58
N GLU A 576 4.40 -26.52 44.98
CA GLU A 576 4.14 -26.37 43.54
C GLU A 576 5.13 -25.50 42.73
N ILE A 577 6.22 -25.02 43.34
CA ILE A 577 7.33 -24.39 42.61
C ILE A 577 8.21 -25.49 42.00
N PRO A 578 8.82 -25.34 40.80
CA PRO A 578 9.87 -26.26 40.34
C PRO A 578 10.82 -26.51 41.51
N GLY A 579 11.00 -27.78 41.90
CA GLY A 579 11.68 -28.11 43.15
C GLY A 579 12.96 -27.28 43.27
N TRP A 580 13.15 -26.62 44.42
CA TRP A 580 14.14 -25.56 44.63
C TRP A 580 15.54 -25.87 44.03
N ASN A 581 15.93 -27.14 44.02
CA ASN A 581 17.14 -27.67 43.39
C ASN A 581 17.27 -27.40 41.88
N ALA A 582 16.16 -27.30 41.14
CA ALA A 582 16.14 -26.92 39.72
C ALA A 582 16.47 -25.43 39.52
N TRP A 583 16.07 -24.57 40.46
CA TRP A 583 16.43 -23.15 40.46
C TRP A 583 17.87 -22.94 40.90
N VAL A 584 18.32 -23.66 41.92
CA VAL A 584 19.73 -23.73 42.33
C VAL A 584 20.61 -24.16 41.15
N SER A 585 20.28 -25.27 40.47
CA SER A 585 21.04 -25.75 39.31
C SER A 585 21.12 -24.72 38.17
N ARG A 586 20.07 -23.93 37.96
CA ARG A 586 20.05 -22.84 36.96
C ARG A 586 20.87 -21.62 37.42
N ALA A 587 20.85 -21.30 38.70
CA ALA A 587 21.64 -20.23 39.31
C ALA A 587 23.14 -20.52 39.21
N SER A 588 23.53 -21.78 39.47
CA SER A 588 24.91 -22.26 39.39
C SER A 588 25.45 -22.31 37.95
N ALA A 589 24.57 -22.56 36.97
CA ALA A 589 24.95 -22.67 35.56
C ALA A 589 25.01 -21.32 34.81
N ALA A 590 24.38 -20.26 35.34
CA ALA A 590 24.44 -18.93 34.75
C ALA A 590 25.71 -18.18 35.23
N GLN A 591 26.36 -17.42 34.34
CA GLN A 591 27.54 -16.58 34.65
C GLN A 591 27.30 -15.48 35.72
N GLY A 592 26.14 -15.46 36.39
CA GLY A 592 25.71 -14.47 37.38
C GLY A 592 26.02 -14.84 38.83
N ALA A 593 27.15 -15.51 39.11
CA ALA A 593 27.65 -15.77 40.46
C ALA A 593 26.64 -16.42 41.43
N GLY A 594 25.77 -17.31 40.94
CA GLY A 594 24.78 -17.99 41.81
C GLY A 594 23.54 -17.15 42.14
N LYS A 595 23.29 -16.01 41.49
CA LYS A 595 22.10 -15.19 41.72
C LYS A 595 21.01 -15.40 40.68
N VAL A 596 19.75 -15.50 41.11
CA VAL A 596 18.56 -15.53 40.23
C VAL A 596 17.56 -14.47 40.69
N ILE A 597 17.14 -13.62 39.76
CA ILE A 597 16.08 -12.63 39.98
C ILE A 597 14.77 -13.21 39.45
N LEU A 598 13.79 -13.31 40.34
CA LEU A 598 12.46 -13.79 40.04
C LEU A 598 11.46 -12.64 40.10
N HIS A 599 10.62 -12.52 39.08
CA HIS A 599 9.48 -11.63 39.02
C HIS A 599 8.23 -12.40 39.44
N VAL A 600 7.54 -11.93 40.48
CA VAL A 600 6.31 -12.55 40.96
C VAL A 600 5.12 -11.74 40.48
N ALA A 601 4.35 -12.30 39.55
CA ALA A 601 3.12 -11.70 39.08
C ALA A 601 1.91 -12.42 39.70
N GLU A 602 0.88 -11.66 40.04
CA GLU A 602 -0.37 -12.21 40.55
C GLU A 602 -1.43 -12.21 39.44
N MET A 603 -2.07 -13.37 39.21
CA MET A 603 -3.23 -13.48 38.34
C MET A 603 -4.46 -13.87 39.16
N LYS A 604 -5.54 -13.09 39.06
CA LYS A 604 -6.86 -13.45 39.59
C LYS A 604 -7.74 -13.93 38.44
N PHE A 605 -8.21 -15.17 38.50
CA PHE A 605 -9.07 -15.77 37.47
C PHE A 605 -10.03 -16.79 38.10
N GLY A 606 -11.32 -16.72 37.74
CA GLY A 606 -12.34 -17.67 38.25
C GLY A 606 -12.47 -17.69 39.78
N GLY A 607 -12.31 -16.54 40.44
CA GLY A 607 -12.31 -16.43 41.90
C GLY A 607 -11.04 -16.98 42.60
N ARG A 608 -10.10 -17.57 41.84
CA ARG A 608 -8.83 -18.06 42.36
C ARG A 608 -7.72 -17.05 42.13
N ARG A 609 -6.85 -16.91 43.12
CA ARG A 609 -5.61 -16.13 43.08
C ARG A 609 -4.47 -17.09 42.75
N THR A 610 -3.66 -16.79 41.74
CA THR A 610 -2.48 -17.60 41.39
C THR A 610 -1.26 -16.71 41.30
N LEU A 611 -0.21 -17.06 42.05
CA LEU A 611 1.09 -16.41 41.94
C LEU A 611 1.92 -17.12 40.86
N LEU A 612 2.54 -16.34 40.00
CA LEU A 612 3.35 -16.79 38.88
C LEU A 612 4.75 -16.23 39.03
N VAL A 613 5.74 -17.10 38.90
CA VAL A 613 7.14 -16.75 39.13
C VAL A 613 7.90 -16.86 37.81
N PHE A 614 8.37 -15.73 37.29
CA PHE A 614 9.12 -15.65 36.04
C PHE A 614 10.58 -15.31 36.33
N PRO A 615 11.56 -16.02 35.76
CA PRO A 615 12.93 -15.52 35.78
C PRO A 615 12.99 -14.24 34.94
N LEU A 616 13.73 -13.23 35.41
CA LEU A 616 13.85 -11.92 34.73
C LEU A 616 14.40 -12.03 33.29
N ARG A 617 15.06 -13.15 32.96
CA ARG A 617 15.60 -13.49 31.65
C ARG A 617 14.85 -14.65 30.98
N SER A 618 13.53 -14.71 31.11
CA SER A 618 12.72 -15.73 30.43
C SER A 618 12.64 -15.49 28.92
N SER A 619 12.84 -16.53 28.12
CA SER A 619 12.56 -16.49 26.69
C SER A 619 11.05 -16.45 26.43
N SER A 620 10.65 -16.01 25.23
CA SER A 620 9.24 -16.07 24.82
C SER A 620 8.67 -17.50 24.88
N SER A 621 9.50 -18.52 24.63
CA SER A 621 9.10 -19.93 24.76
C SER A 621 8.75 -20.31 26.20
N TYR A 622 9.55 -19.88 27.18
CA TYR A 622 9.27 -20.11 28.59
C TYR A 622 7.93 -19.47 29.01
N ASN A 623 7.68 -18.24 28.57
CA ASN A 623 6.41 -17.55 28.87
C ASN A 623 5.21 -18.26 28.22
N VAL A 624 5.37 -18.87 27.04
CA VAL A 624 4.30 -19.67 26.40
C VAL A 624 4.06 -20.97 27.15
N ASP A 625 5.13 -21.63 27.61
CA ASP A 625 5.02 -22.89 28.33
C ASP A 625 4.39 -22.70 29.72
N GLU A 626 4.75 -21.63 30.45
CA GLU A 626 4.10 -21.26 31.71
C GLU A 626 2.62 -20.87 31.51
N SER A 627 2.31 -20.17 30.42
CA SER A 627 0.91 -19.87 30.06
C SER A 627 0.09 -21.14 29.88
N ARG A 628 0.64 -22.11 29.15
CA ARG A 628 -0.01 -23.40 28.90
C ARG A 628 -0.13 -24.24 30.18
N ALA A 629 0.90 -24.23 31.02
CA ALA A 629 0.88 -24.92 32.30
C ALA A 629 -0.20 -24.32 33.22
N LEU A 630 -0.28 -23.00 33.32
CA LEU A 630 -1.34 -22.33 34.06
C LEU A 630 -2.72 -22.60 33.47
N TYR A 631 -2.88 -22.53 32.15
CA TYR A 631 -4.14 -22.81 31.47
C TYR A 631 -4.65 -24.23 31.78
N ARG A 632 -3.77 -25.24 31.76
CA ARG A 632 -4.11 -26.63 32.12
C ARG A 632 -4.46 -26.81 33.61
N ARG A 633 -3.91 -25.97 34.49
CA ARG A 633 -4.26 -25.98 35.92
C ARG A 633 -5.63 -25.36 36.17
N VAL A 634 -5.92 -24.25 35.48
CA VAL A 634 -7.21 -23.57 35.55
C VAL A 634 -8.31 -24.41 34.89
N PHE A 635 -7.99 -25.11 33.81
CA PHE A 635 -8.90 -25.97 33.06
C PHE A 635 -8.34 -27.40 32.99
N PRO A 636 -8.63 -28.24 33.99
CA PRO A 636 -8.12 -29.61 34.06
C PRO A 636 -8.56 -30.46 32.86
N PRO A 637 -7.81 -31.52 32.53
CA PRO A 637 -8.20 -32.46 31.48
C PRO A 637 -9.64 -32.97 31.70
N GLY A 638 -10.50 -32.82 30.68
CA GLY A 638 -11.92 -33.19 30.74
C GLY A 638 -12.89 -32.01 30.99
N VAL A 639 -12.38 -30.84 31.37
CA VAL A 639 -13.17 -29.61 31.45
C VAL A 639 -12.90 -28.77 30.20
N VAL A 640 -13.92 -28.57 29.37
CA VAL A 640 -13.83 -27.71 28.17
C VAL A 640 -14.35 -26.31 28.54
N PRO A 641 -13.48 -25.31 28.70
CA PRO A 641 -13.93 -23.98 29.04
C PRO A 641 -14.73 -23.33 27.92
N GLY A 642 -15.75 -22.55 28.31
CA GLY A 642 -16.51 -21.72 27.40
C GLY A 642 -15.62 -20.73 26.65
N GLU A 643 -16.07 -20.23 25.51
CA GLU A 643 -15.33 -19.25 24.71
C GLU A 643 -15.06 -17.95 25.51
N ALA A 644 -16.03 -17.51 26.32
CA ALA A 644 -15.89 -16.35 27.20
C ALA A 644 -14.76 -16.53 28.24
N GLU A 645 -14.65 -17.72 28.85
CA GLU A 645 -13.61 -18.03 29.84
C GLU A 645 -12.23 -18.10 29.20
N ARG A 646 -12.13 -18.62 27.96
CA ARG A 646 -10.89 -18.63 27.17
C ARG A 646 -10.41 -17.22 26.84
N LEU A 647 -11.33 -16.36 26.40
CA LEU A 647 -11.05 -14.95 26.10
C LEU A 647 -10.66 -14.16 27.35
N GLU A 648 -11.33 -14.42 28.48
CA GLU A 648 -10.97 -13.80 29.75
C GLU A 648 -9.60 -14.23 30.25
N PHE A 649 -9.28 -15.53 30.17
CA PHE A 649 -7.94 -16.02 30.54
C PHE A 649 -6.87 -15.35 29.68
N HIS A 650 -7.07 -15.28 28.36
CA HIS A 650 -6.12 -14.66 27.46
C HIS A 650 -5.93 -13.17 27.77
N ARG A 651 -7.02 -12.44 28.00
CA ARG A 651 -7.00 -11.01 28.38
C ARG A 651 -6.25 -10.79 29.69
N LYS A 652 -6.53 -11.57 30.74
CA LYS A 652 -5.83 -11.50 32.03
C LYS A 652 -4.36 -11.86 31.90
N TRP A 653 -4.03 -12.88 31.11
CA TRP A 653 -2.64 -13.28 30.82
C TRP A 653 -1.86 -12.18 30.09
N CYS A 654 -2.50 -11.45 29.17
CA CYS A 654 -1.88 -10.32 28.47
C CYS A 654 -1.69 -9.10 29.38
N GLN A 655 -2.55 -8.92 30.39
CA GLN A 655 -2.48 -7.84 31.37
C GLN A 655 -1.46 -8.09 32.49
N LEU A 656 -0.93 -9.31 32.62
CA LEU A 656 0.14 -9.56 33.57
C LEU A 656 1.38 -8.74 33.19
N ASP A 657 1.81 -7.92 34.13
CA ASP A 657 3.14 -7.30 34.09
C ASP A 657 4.16 -8.42 34.10
N ARG A 658 4.80 -8.65 32.96
CA ARG A 658 5.75 -9.74 32.73
C ARG A 658 7.06 -9.12 32.27
N PRO A 659 8.22 -9.70 32.61
CA PRO A 659 9.48 -9.33 32.00
C PRO A 659 9.36 -9.65 30.51
N SER A 660 9.01 -8.66 29.70
CA SER A 660 8.90 -8.86 28.27
C SER A 660 10.30 -8.77 27.68
N ALA A 661 10.62 -9.60 26.68
CA ALA A 661 11.79 -9.41 25.85
C ALA A 661 11.71 -8.13 24.98
N ARG A 662 10.68 -7.28 25.18
CA ARG A 662 10.47 -5.98 24.56
C ARG A 662 10.41 -4.91 25.64
N GLY A 663 11.58 -4.52 26.16
CA GLY A 663 11.71 -3.29 26.93
C GLY A 663 11.36 -2.07 26.06
N PHE A 664 10.10 -1.69 26.07
CA PHE A 664 9.62 -0.33 25.83
C PHE A 664 8.46 -0.13 26.81
N VAL A 665 8.78 0.50 27.95
CA VAL A 665 7.80 1.15 28.79
C VAL A 665 7.80 2.60 28.33
N GLU A 666 6.72 3.02 27.67
CA GLU A 666 6.36 4.44 27.55
C GLU A 666 6.12 4.97 28.96
N LEU A 667 7.02 5.83 29.44
CA LEU A 667 6.78 6.64 30.63
C LEU A 667 5.88 7.81 30.22
N HIS A 668 4.57 7.61 30.33
CA HIS A 668 3.65 8.74 30.42
C HIS A 668 3.78 9.39 31.80
N GLY A 669 4.22 10.65 31.80
CA GLY A 669 3.78 11.69 32.73
C GLY A 669 4.17 11.53 34.20
N LEU A 670 5.31 12.09 34.57
CA LEU A 670 5.48 12.82 35.83
C LEU A 670 6.31 14.07 35.52
N SER A 671 5.77 15.22 35.93
CA SER A 671 6.40 16.55 35.90
C SER A 671 7.76 16.59 36.57
#